data_AF-A0A9R0V1C2-F1
#
_entry.id   AF-A0A9R0V1C2-F1
#
_cell.length_a   1.000
_cell.length_b   1.000
_cell.length_c   1.000
_cell.angle_alpha   90.00
_cell.angle_beta   90.00
_cell.angle_gamma   90.00
#
_symmetry.space_group_name_H-M   'P 1'
#
loop_
_entity.id
_entity.type
_entity.pdbx_description
1 polymer ?
#
loop_
_entity_poly.entity_id
_entity_poly.type
_entity_poly.pdbx_seq_one_letter_code
_entity_poly.pdbx_strand_id
1 'polypeptide(L)'
;MVTLLTIVSLEMEMWRILLAGWLLIKLSLLLPETNIRSAMLRLWTSLMLLLLLGAAAAATAATTAPTRGCQPSCGGVDIPYPFGIGAGCFRKGFEIECINGGPVLAGTSLRVLKLSLDPDESQVMLPIGWECYNASDPIDTYNNWDYGETTMNNDGVYRISNTHNMLVVVGCNTLGYALSKPTKGSNYKYAYQTGCMSFCNNSASAQDGLCDGVGCCHIDIPPGLTDNYFNFREYDHSAMMDYSPCDYAFLVDRNNYTFQRSDLKMNTHRTMPVWLDWAIRVNDSISDDILSCKQAAKTGEDACAGTHSDCVNSTNGPGYNCKCSKGYEGNAYVIDGCTNIDECADPAKYPCYGVCKDAQGWYGCECPAGYRSHDPRTEPCTQQFPLAAQISIGATGGILVLAFLAFLFVLRKEKQKARDFYRRNGGLTLEKARTIKIYTRDNLKPILKSSNLIGKGGFGEVYKGVVDGATVAVKKPNGRSVLEKEQFPNEVIILSQVSHKNIVRLLGCCLEVDNPMLVYEFISKGSLEDNLHSADNEKILDLDVRLSILEESAQGLAYMHSQIHNKILHGDVKPANILLDENFSPKIADFGISRLLAKGKYHTANIIGDMSYMDPVYLQSGRLTDKSDVYSFGVVILELISRKRATHSENNSLVRSFLECQQKGESMTELFDKEIATTGDLGFLNKLAEIALECLNLDADQRPSMTDVAGRLLMLHRSRNP
;
A
#
# COMPACT_ATOMS: atom_id res chain seq x y z
N MET A 1 -9.11 18.50 5.08
CA MET A 1 -8.28 17.57 5.90
C MET A 1 -8.52 16.11 5.52
N VAL A 2 -9.77 15.60 5.55
CA VAL A 2 -10.08 14.20 5.16
C VAL A 2 -9.63 13.87 3.72
N THR A 3 -9.72 14.81 2.78
CA THR A 3 -9.20 14.68 1.41
C THR A 3 -7.68 14.46 1.31
N LEU A 4 -6.89 14.86 2.32
CA LEU A 4 -5.47 14.45 2.40
C LEU A 4 -5.34 13.02 2.93
N LEU A 5 -6.20 12.60 3.86
CA LEU A 5 -6.17 11.23 4.42
C LEU A 5 -6.58 10.17 3.39
N THR A 6 -7.51 10.46 2.48
CA THR A 6 -7.85 9.55 1.38
C THR A 6 -6.71 9.46 0.34
N ILE A 7 -6.07 10.59 0.00
CA ILE A 7 -4.87 10.59 -0.86
C ILE A 7 -3.74 9.80 -0.19
N VAL A 8 -3.44 10.06 1.08
CA VAL A 8 -2.40 9.32 1.85
C VAL A 8 -2.76 7.84 2.00
N SER A 9 -4.04 7.45 2.10
CA SER A 9 -4.44 6.04 2.12
C SER A 9 -4.24 5.35 0.77
N LEU A 10 -4.61 6.01 -0.33
CA LEU A 10 -4.37 5.53 -1.70
C LEU A 10 -2.86 5.48 -2.02
N GLU A 11 -2.09 6.47 -1.56
CA GLU A 11 -0.63 6.43 -1.61
C GLU A 11 -0.08 5.30 -0.75
N MET A 12 -0.57 5.04 0.47
CA MET A 12 -0.12 3.91 1.28
C MET A 12 -0.44 2.56 0.65
N GLU A 13 -1.57 2.40 -0.04
CA GLU A 13 -1.89 1.16 -0.74
C GLU A 13 -1.08 1.01 -2.04
N MET A 14 -0.88 2.09 -2.81
CA MET A 14 0.10 2.11 -3.90
C MET A 14 1.51 1.80 -3.39
N TRP A 15 1.97 2.41 -2.29
CA TRP A 15 3.27 2.15 -1.68
C TRP A 15 3.37 0.74 -1.11
N ARG A 16 2.27 0.12 -0.66
CA ARG A 16 2.24 -1.31 -0.27
C ARG A 16 2.31 -2.24 -1.48
N ILE A 17 1.63 -1.92 -2.59
CA ILE A 17 1.71 -2.66 -3.86
C ILE A 17 3.11 -2.49 -4.48
N LEU A 18 3.70 -1.29 -4.41
CA LEU A 18 5.06 -0.98 -4.83
C LEU A 18 6.11 -1.58 -3.90
N LEU A 19 5.89 -1.65 -2.57
CA LEU A 19 6.76 -2.40 -1.66
C LEU A 19 6.66 -3.90 -1.90
N ALA A 20 5.47 -4.45 -2.14
CA ALA A 20 5.29 -5.85 -2.49
C ALA A 20 5.99 -6.16 -3.82
N GLY A 21 5.81 -5.32 -4.83
CA GLY A 21 6.53 -5.36 -6.10
C GLY A 21 8.04 -5.25 -5.92
N TRP A 22 8.53 -4.34 -5.08
CA TRP A 22 9.95 -4.13 -4.80
C TRP A 22 10.57 -5.25 -3.96
N LEU A 23 9.84 -5.84 -3.02
CA LEU A 23 10.23 -7.07 -2.32
C LEU A 23 10.28 -8.25 -3.28
N LEU A 24 9.28 -8.40 -4.17
CA LEU A 24 9.27 -9.46 -5.18
C LEU A 24 10.39 -9.26 -6.22
N ILE A 25 10.71 -8.03 -6.59
CA ILE A 25 11.89 -7.69 -7.40
C ILE A 25 13.18 -8.04 -6.64
N LYS A 26 13.28 -7.72 -5.34
CA LYS A 26 14.42 -8.14 -4.49
C LYS A 26 14.54 -9.67 -4.35
N LEU A 27 13.42 -10.39 -4.22
CA LEU A 27 13.42 -11.86 -4.25
C LEU A 27 13.81 -12.39 -5.63
N SER A 28 13.41 -11.73 -6.72
CA SER A 28 13.84 -12.11 -8.08
C SER A 28 15.32 -11.86 -8.33
N LEU A 29 15.91 -10.87 -7.63
CA LEU A 29 17.36 -10.59 -7.61
C LEU A 29 18.15 -11.53 -6.69
N LEU A 30 17.47 -12.35 -5.88
CA LEU A 30 18.07 -13.42 -5.06
C LEU A 30 18.01 -14.79 -5.75
N LEU A 31 17.52 -14.86 -6.98
CA LEU A 31 17.47 -16.07 -7.80
C LEU A 31 18.44 -15.96 -9.00
N PRO A 32 19.13 -17.06 -9.37
CA PRO A 32 20.10 -17.03 -10.47
C PRO A 32 19.41 -16.83 -11.83
N GLU A 33 20.07 -16.08 -12.72
CA GLU A 33 19.49 -15.61 -13.98
C GLU A 33 19.10 -16.75 -14.94
N THR A 34 17.83 -16.82 -15.31
CA THR A 34 17.27 -17.74 -16.31
C THR A 34 16.09 -17.11 -17.05
N ASN A 35 15.65 -17.74 -18.16
CA ASN A 35 14.66 -17.23 -19.14
C ASN A 35 13.26 -16.83 -18.60
N ILE A 36 12.97 -16.99 -17.32
CA ILE A 36 11.68 -16.68 -16.69
C ILE A 36 11.35 -15.18 -16.82
N ARG A 37 12.37 -14.30 -16.81
CA ARG A 37 12.22 -12.83 -16.75
C ARG A 37 11.53 -12.22 -17.98
N SER A 38 11.65 -12.81 -19.16
CA SER A 38 11.08 -12.29 -20.41
C SER A 38 9.62 -12.72 -20.66
N ALA A 39 9.19 -13.84 -20.07
CA ALA A 39 7.83 -14.35 -20.21
C ALA A 39 6.80 -13.46 -19.47
N MET A 40 7.12 -13.03 -18.24
CA MET A 40 6.25 -12.19 -17.43
C MET A 40 5.93 -10.84 -18.10
N LEU A 41 6.91 -10.25 -18.78
CA LEU A 41 6.76 -8.92 -19.41
C LEU A 41 5.77 -8.93 -20.59
N ARG A 42 5.68 -10.04 -21.32
CA ARG A 42 4.76 -10.20 -22.47
C ARG A 42 3.31 -10.52 -22.06
N LEU A 43 3.12 -11.12 -20.88
CA LEU A 43 1.79 -11.35 -20.30
C LEU A 43 1.14 -10.04 -19.82
N TRP A 44 1.93 -9.05 -19.41
CA TRP A 44 1.42 -7.76 -18.94
C TRP A 44 0.88 -6.85 -20.04
N THR A 45 1.50 -6.83 -21.23
CA THR A 45 1.08 -5.92 -22.32
C THR A 45 -0.26 -6.31 -22.96
N SER A 46 -0.65 -7.58 -22.90
CA SER A 46 -1.89 -8.07 -23.51
C SER A 46 -3.16 -7.77 -22.69
N LEU A 47 -3.02 -7.33 -21.43
CA LEU A 47 -4.15 -7.15 -20.50
C LEU A 47 -4.82 -5.76 -20.58
N MET A 48 -4.21 -4.80 -21.27
CA MET A 48 -4.59 -3.38 -21.25
C MET A 48 -5.64 -2.94 -22.28
N LEU A 49 -6.20 -3.85 -23.09
CA LEU A 49 -6.87 -3.48 -24.35
C LEU A 49 -8.39 -3.75 -24.43
N LEU A 50 -9.07 -4.06 -23.32
CA LEU A 50 -10.38 -4.76 -23.36
C LEU A 50 -11.50 -4.21 -22.43
N LEU A 51 -11.49 -2.91 -22.10
CA LEU A 51 -12.54 -2.27 -21.28
C LEU A 51 -12.92 -0.87 -21.80
N LEU A 52 -14.13 -0.71 -22.37
CA LEU A 52 -14.77 0.60 -22.65
C LEU A 52 -16.26 0.45 -23.09
N LEU A 53 -17.11 1.44 -22.70
CA LEU A 53 -18.52 1.71 -23.14
C LEU A 53 -19.64 0.73 -22.68
N GLY A 54 -20.88 1.17 -22.35
CA GLY A 54 -21.41 2.53 -22.08
C GLY A 54 -22.96 2.68 -22.05
N ALA A 55 -23.46 3.81 -21.51
CA ALA A 55 -24.79 4.47 -21.68
C ALA A 55 -26.07 3.99 -20.92
N ALA A 56 -27.13 4.84 -20.94
CA ALA A 56 -28.42 4.82 -20.20
C ALA A 56 -29.49 5.71 -20.95
N ALA A 57 -30.68 6.20 -20.48
CA ALA A 57 -31.36 6.33 -19.18
C ALA A 57 -32.90 6.70 -19.31
N ALA A 58 -33.62 6.82 -18.16
CA ALA A 58 -34.82 7.66 -17.85
C ALA A 58 -36.25 7.32 -18.38
N ALA A 59 -37.30 7.52 -17.54
CA ALA A 59 -38.51 8.36 -17.79
C ALA A 59 -39.63 8.29 -16.70
N THR A 60 -40.38 9.40 -16.58
CA THR A 60 -41.56 9.85 -15.77
C THR A 60 -42.90 9.09 -16.00
N ALA A 61 -44.08 9.37 -15.38
CA ALA A 61 -44.58 9.94 -14.08
C ALA A 61 -46.15 9.96 -14.10
N ALA A 62 -46.89 10.19 -12.99
CA ALA A 62 -48.37 10.33 -12.97
C ALA A 62 -48.95 11.06 -11.72
N THR A 63 -50.21 11.54 -11.78
CA THR A 63 -50.94 12.30 -10.72
C THR A 63 -52.39 11.82 -10.51
N THR A 64 -53.10 12.27 -9.45
CA THR A 64 -54.48 11.88 -9.09
C THR A 64 -55.41 13.08 -8.73
N ALA A 65 -56.65 12.82 -8.27
CA ALA A 65 -57.82 13.72 -8.40
C ALA A 65 -58.67 13.89 -7.09
N PRO A 66 -59.57 14.90 -6.99
CA PRO A 66 -60.02 15.46 -5.69
C PRO A 66 -61.34 14.92 -5.09
N THR A 67 -61.65 15.40 -3.87
CA THR A 67 -62.79 15.02 -3.02
C THR A 67 -64.09 15.85 -3.27
N ARG A 68 -65.18 15.49 -2.55
CA ARG A 68 -66.57 15.86 -2.88
C ARG A 68 -67.07 17.16 -2.23
N GLY A 69 -67.99 17.83 -2.93
CA GLY A 69 -69.06 18.65 -2.33
C GLY A 69 -69.04 20.10 -2.79
N CYS A 70 -67.90 20.77 -2.60
CA CYS A 70 -67.67 22.14 -3.06
C CYS A 70 -67.30 22.17 -4.55
N GLN A 71 -67.52 23.32 -5.20
CA GLN A 71 -67.06 23.52 -6.59
C GLN A 71 -65.51 23.62 -6.59
N PRO A 72 -64.78 22.67 -7.21
CA PRO A 72 -63.33 22.58 -7.06
C PRO A 72 -62.55 23.57 -7.93
N SER A 73 -63.20 24.17 -8.94
CA SER A 73 -62.58 25.14 -9.84
C SER A 73 -63.61 26.05 -10.53
N CYS A 74 -63.17 27.24 -10.95
CA CYS A 74 -63.95 28.18 -11.76
C CYS A 74 -63.03 28.82 -12.81
N GLY A 75 -63.49 28.95 -14.05
CA GLY A 75 -62.73 29.62 -15.13
C GLY A 75 -61.37 29.00 -15.48
N GLY A 76 -61.13 27.74 -15.11
CA GLY A 76 -59.84 27.07 -15.25
C GLY A 76 -58.85 27.31 -14.09
N VAL A 77 -59.29 27.97 -13.02
CA VAL A 77 -58.51 28.13 -11.77
C VAL A 77 -59.05 27.16 -10.73
N ASP A 78 -58.18 26.35 -10.15
CA ASP A 78 -58.51 25.46 -9.03
C ASP A 78 -58.67 26.25 -7.73
N ILE A 79 -59.62 25.82 -6.90
CA ILE A 79 -60.06 26.51 -5.68
C ILE A 79 -59.93 25.54 -4.49
N PRO A 80 -58.73 25.46 -3.89
CA PRO A 80 -58.48 24.61 -2.74
C PRO A 80 -58.89 25.30 -1.44
N TYR A 81 -59.51 24.56 -0.51
CA TYR A 81 -59.76 25.04 0.85
C TYR A 81 -58.44 25.52 1.50
N PRO A 82 -58.36 26.69 2.15
CA PRO A 82 -59.44 27.49 2.74
C PRO A 82 -60.28 28.34 1.77
N PHE A 83 -59.89 28.44 0.49
CA PHE A 83 -60.71 29.12 -0.54
C PHE A 83 -61.90 28.27 -0.96
N GLY A 84 -63.01 28.90 -1.36
CA GLY A 84 -64.18 28.17 -1.82
C GLY A 84 -65.32 29.03 -2.36
N ILE A 85 -66.19 28.38 -3.16
CA ILE A 85 -67.43 28.94 -3.68
C ILE A 85 -68.61 28.33 -2.92
N GLY A 86 -69.49 29.18 -2.38
CA GLY A 86 -70.73 28.76 -1.71
C GLY A 86 -70.59 28.54 -0.19
N ALA A 87 -71.71 28.64 0.52
CA ALA A 87 -71.74 28.63 1.98
C ALA A 87 -71.18 27.32 2.57
N GLY A 88 -70.21 27.45 3.48
CA GLY A 88 -69.55 26.31 4.14
C GLY A 88 -68.39 25.70 3.35
N CYS A 89 -68.05 26.23 2.17
CA CYS A 89 -66.93 25.75 1.35
C CYS A 89 -65.63 26.54 1.53
N PHE A 90 -65.63 27.60 2.33
CA PHE A 90 -64.50 28.51 2.54
C PHE A 90 -64.31 28.82 4.04
N ARG A 91 -63.12 29.33 4.39
CA ARG A 91 -62.88 30.02 5.66
C ARG A 91 -63.12 31.53 5.47
N LYS A 92 -63.61 32.24 6.49
CA LYS A 92 -63.90 33.69 6.39
C LYS A 92 -62.67 34.48 5.92
N GLY A 93 -62.87 35.33 4.90
CA GLY A 93 -61.84 36.09 4.19
C GLY A 93 -61.34 35.43 2.90
N PHE A 94 -61.69 34.16 2.63
CA PHE A 94 -61.25 33.37 1.48
C PHE A 94 -62.40 33.03 0.50
N GLU A 95 -63.48 33.80 0.56
CA GLU A 95 -64.66 33.69 -0.29
C GLU A 95 -64.33 33.96 -1.78
N ILE A 96 -64.67 33.01 -2.67
CA ILE A 96 -64.56 33.16 -4.12
C ILE A 96 -65.96 33.16 -4.75
N GLU A 97 -66.20 34.09 -5.68
CA GLU A 97 -67.42 34.13 -6.51
C GLU A 97 -67.08 33.78 -7.97
N CYS A 98 -67.97 33.05 -8.65
CA CYS A 98 -67.76 32.59 -10.03
C CYS A 98 -68.66 33.38 -11.00
N ILE A 99 -68.28 34.62 -11.30
CA ILE A 99 -69.08 35.56 -12.10
C ILE A 99 -68.78 35.37 -13.59
N ASN A 100 -69.81 35.13 -14.40
CA ASN A 100 -69.71 34.89 -15.85
C ASN A 100 -68.71 33.76 -16.22
N GLY A 101 -68.50 32.80 -15.32
CA GLY A 101 -67.55 31.70 -15.49
C GLY A 101 -66.09 32.04 -15.15
N GLY A 102 -65.79 33.25 -14.67
CA GLY A 102 -64.48 33.63 -14.14
C GLY A 102 -64.48 33.79 -12.61
N PRO A 103 -63.44 33.37 -11.89
CA PRO A 103 -63.36 33.55 -10.45
C PRO A 103 -62.98 34.99 -10.09
N VAL A 104 -63.63 35.54 -9.07
CA VAL A 104 -63.31 36.83 -8.45
C VAL A 104 -63.23 36.68 -6.93
N LEU A 105 -62.49 37.57 -6.25
CA LEU A 105 -62.60 37.72 -4.80
C LEU A 105 -64.01 38.24 -4.47
N ALA A 106 -64.74 37.55 -3.58
CA ALA A 106 -66.17 37.80 -3.37
C ALA A 106 -66.47 39.24 -2.92
N GLY A 107 -67.57 39.81 -3.42
CA GLY A 107 -67.93 41.20 -3.14
C GLY A 107 -67.01 42.24 -3.82
N THR A 108 -66.15 41.81 -4.75
CA THR A 108 -65.30 42.69 -5.56
C THR A 108 -65.41 42.35 -7.05
N SER A 109 -64.79 43.18 -7.91
CA SER A 109 -64.61 42.90 -9.34
C SER A 109 -63.24 42.26 -9.68
N LEU A 110 -62.44 41.90 -8.67
CA LEU A 110 -61.04 41.52 -8.84
C LEU A 110 -60.91 40.06 -9.30
N ARG A 111 -60.58 39.88 -10.57
CA ARG A 111 -60.40 38.55 -11.18
C ARG A 111 -59.21 37.82 -10.59
N VAL A 112 -59.43 36.60 -10.13
CA VAL A 112 -58.38 35.67 -9.70
C VAL A 112 -57.79 34.96 -10.92
N LEU A 113 -56.46 34.81 -10.94
CA LEU A 113 -55.71 34.05 -11.93
C LEU A 113 -55.18 32.71 -11.37
N LYS A 114 -54.76 32.70 -10.11
CA LYS A 114 -54.22 31.51 -9.43
C LYS A 114 -54.45 31.58 -7.93
N LEU A 115 -54.76 30.44 -7.32
CA LEU A 115 -54.71 30.22 -5.87
C LEU A 115 -53.64 29.15 -5.57
N SER A 116 -52.92 29.29 -4.46
CA SER A 116 -51.82 28.39 -4.08
C SER A 116 -51.78 28.18 -2.58
N LEU A 117 -51.53 26.93 -2.15
CA LEU A 117 -51.31 26.57 -0.73
C LEU A 117 -49.82 26.44 -0.37
N ASP A 118 -48.94 26.22 -1.36
CA ASP A 118 -47.49 26.27 -1.17
C ASP A 118 -46.80 26.76 -2.47
N PRO A 119 -46.25 27.99 -2.51
CA PRO A 119 -46.31 29.02 -1.46
C PRO A 119 -47.74 29.53 -1.21
N ASP A 120 -47.94 30.18 -0.06
CA ASP A 120 -49.21 30.73 0.45
C ASP A 120 -49.59 32.04 -0.25
N GLU A 121 -49.74 31.97 -1.57
CA GLU A 121 -49.90 33.12 -2.45
C GLU A 121 -51.13 32.97 -3.36
N SER A 122 -51.63 34.10 -3.86
CA SER A 122 -52.73 34.14 -4.83
C SER A 122 -52.48 35.26 -5.84
N GLN A 123 -52.68 34.99 -7.13
CA GLN A 123 -52.47 36.00 -8.18
C GLN A 123 -53.82 36.54 -8.65
N VAL A 124 -53.96 37.87 -8.70
CA VAL A 124 -55.19 38.57 -9.10
C VAL A 124 -54.90 39.70 -10.09
N MET A 125 -55.93 40.18 -10.77
CA MET A 125 -55.86 41.38 -11.61
C MET A 125 -56.28 42.63 -10.80
N LEU A 126 -55.35 43.56 -10.60
CA LEU A 126 -55.61 44.86 -9.94
C LEU A 126 -55.63 46.01 -10.97
N PRO A 127 -56.41 47.07 -10.77
CA PRO A 127 -56.38 48.26 -11.64
C PRO A 127 -55.09 49.05 -11.44
N ILE A 128 -54.66 49.74 -12.50
CA ILE A 128 -53.62 50.77 -12.41
C ILE A 128 -54.20 52.07 -11.83
N GLY A 129 -53.39 52.82 -11.09
CA GLY A 129 -53.66 54.24 -10.85
C GLY A 129 -53.16 55.09 -12.02
N TRP A 130 -53.82 56.19 -12.30
CA TRP A 130 -53.48 57.12 -13.38
C TRP A 130 -54.03 58.53 -13.14
N GLU A 131 -53.39 59.53 -13.75
CA GLU A 131 -53.78 60.93 -13.68
C GLU A 131 -53.46 61.61 -15.02
N CYS A 132 -54.47 62.23 -15.66
CA CYS A 132 -54.41 62.65 -17.06
C CYS A 132 -54.62 64.16 -17.23
N TYR A 133 -53.66 64.82 -17.89
CA TYR A 133 -53.60 66.28 -18.04
C TYR A 133 -54.35 66.78 -19.30
N ASN A 134 -54.64 68.08 -19.37
CA ASN A 134 -55.34 68.69 -20.50
C ASN A 134 -54.42 69.61 -21.31
N ALA A 135 -54.48 69.57 -22.65
CA ALA A 135 -53.73 70.51 -23.50
C ALA A 135 -54.18 71.99 -23.36
N SER A 136 -55.32 72.24 -22.70
CA SER A 136 -55.83 73.58 -22.39
C SER A 136 -55.34 74.13 -21.05
N ASP A 137 -55.02 73.24 -20.11
CA ASP A 137 -54.38 73.55 -18.82
C ASP A 137 -53.51 72.33 -18.43
N PRO A 138 -52.21 72.35 -18.75
CA PRO A 138 -51.32 71.20 -18.55
C PRO A 138 -50.82 71.01 -17.11
N ILE A 139 -51.47 71.67 -16.15
CA ILE A 139 -51.24 71.55 -14.70
C ILE A 139 -52.52 71.07 -14.01
N ASP A 140 -53.70 71.45 -14.51
CA ASP A 140 -54.99 71.04 -13.96
C ASP A 140 -55.39 69.59 -14.33
N THR A 141 -55.54 68.75 -13.29
CA THR A 141 -56.03 67.35 -13.36
C THR A 141 -57.44 67.19 -12.79
N TYR A 142 -58.10 68.28 -12.40
CA TYR A 142 -59.33 68.27 -11.62
C TYR A 142 -60.46 67.52 -12.36
N ASN A 143 -60.81 66.34 -11.82
CA ASN A 143 -61.78 65.35 -12.34
C ASN A 143 -61.28 64.38 -13.44
N ASN A 144 -59.97 64.18 -13.64
CA ASN A 144 -59.43 63.25 -14.65
C ASN A 144 -58.32 62.32 -14.11
N TRP A 145 -58.66 61.54 -13.07
CA TRP A 145 -57.76 60.58 -12.41
C TRP A 145 -58.53 59.36 -11.86
N ASP A 146 -57.80 58.28 -11.59
CA ASP A 146 -58.22 57.18 -10.71
C ASP A 146 -56.97 56.73 -9.91
N TYR A 147 -57.06 56.64 -8.58
CA TYR A 147 -55.95 56.20 -7.74
C TYR A 147 -55.86 54.66 -7.62
N GLY A 148 -56.71 53.92 -8.33
CA GLY A 148 -56.70 52.46 -8.40
C GLY A 148 -57.18 51.78 -7.12
N GLU A 149 -57.95 52.45 -6.27
CA GLU A 149 -58.32 51.92 -4.96
C GLU A 149 -59.22 50.68 -5.06
N THR A 150 -58.89 49.63 -4.31
CA THR A 150 -59.68 48.39 -4.27
C THR A 150 -59.91 47.86 -2.84
N THR A 151 -61.05 47.20 -2.64
CA THR A 151 -61.48 46.59 -1.38
C THR A 151 -61.00 45.15 -1.21
N MET A 152 -59.79 44.84 -1.67
CA MET A 152 -59.24 43.46 -1.71
C MET A 152 -58.95 42.83 -0.34
N ASN A 153 -59.10 43.57 0.76
CA ASN A 153 -58.54 43.19 2.07
C ASN A 153 -59.45 43.47 3.28
N ASN A 154 -60.77 43.39 3.11
CA ASN A 154 -61.74 43.76 4.15
C ASN A 154 -61.59 42.92 5.45
N ASP A 155 -61.28 41.63 5.31
CA ASP A 155 -61.03 40.71 6.42
C ASP A 155 -59.56 40.65 6.88
N GLY A 156 -58.68 41.44 6.24
CA GLY A 156 -57.27 41.59 6.60
C GLY A 156 -56.34 40.45 6.15
N VAL A 157 -56.87 39.37 5.54
CA VAL A 157 -56.13 38.13 5.26
C VAL A 157 -55.06 38.27 4.15
N TYR A 158 -55.26 39.17 3.18
CA TYR A 158 -54.39 39.39 2.03
C TYR A 158 -53.38 40.53 2.25
N ARG A 159 -52.25 40.50 1.55
CA ARG A 159 -51.28 41.61 1.44
C ARG A 159 -50.61 41.60 0.08
N ILE A 160 -50.07 42.73 -0.37
CA ILE A 160 -49.25 42.73 -1.60
C ILE A 160 -47.96 41.95 -1.32
N SER A 161 -47.64 40.99 -2.19
CA SER A 161 -46.39 40.23 -2.12
C SER A 161 -45.18 41.10 -2.48
N ASN A 162 -44.31 41.39 -1.51
CA ASN A 162 -43.14 42.25 -1.75
C ASN A 162 -41.97 41.52 -2.42
N THR A 163 -41.98 40.19 -2.41
CA THR A 163 -41.04 39.32 -3.12
C THR A 163 -41.38 39.31 -4.61
N HIS A 164 -42.64 39.04 -4.97
CA HIS A 164 -43.05 38.86 -6.36
C HIS A 164 -43.34 40.15 -7.12
N ASN A 165 -43.84 41.21 -6.47
CA ASN A 165 -44.22 42.45 -7.15
C ASN A 165 -43.21 43.59 -6.98
N MET A 166 -43.24 44.51 -7.93
CA MET A 166 -42.63 45.84 -7.86
C MET A 166 -43.69 46.92 -8.10
N LEU A 167 -43.41 48.14 -7.64
CA LEU A 167 -44.12 49.34 -8.10
C LEU A 167 -43.47 49.80 -9.40
N VAL A 168 -44.29 50.05 -10.42
CA VAL A 168 -43.88 50.70 -11.66
C VAL A 168 -44.62 52.04 -11.77
N VAL A 169 -43.90 53.06 -12.21
CA VAL A 169 -44.39 54.39 -12.54
C VAL A 169 -44.05 54.65 -14.01
N VAL A 170 -45.01 55.11 -14.80
CA VAL A 170 -44.87 55.36 -16.24
C VAL A 170 -45.34 56.78 -16.55
N GLY A 171 -44.56 57.50 -17.34
CA GLY A 171 -44.79 58.89 -17.72
C GLY A 171 -43.50 59.70 -17.79
N CYS A 172 -43.63 60.99 -18.10
CA CYS A 172 -42.52 61.91 -18.32
C CYS A 172 -42.68 63.16 -17.46
N ASN A 173 -41.72 63.43 -16.57
CA ASN A 173 -41.80 64.41 -15.46
C ASN A 173 -42.72 63.96 -14.31
N THR A 174 -42.87 62.64 -14.19
CA THR A 174 -43.78 61.93 -13.29
C THR A 174 -43.11 61.60 -11.96
N LEU A 175 -43.86 61.65 -10.86
CA LEU A 175 -43.45 61.10 -9.58
C LEU A 175 -44.64 60.39 -8.92
N GLY A 176 -44.67 59.06 -9.04
CA GLY A 176 -45.73 58.22 -8.52
C GLY A 176 -45.33 57.54 -7.21
N TYR A 177 -46.30 57.37 -6.32
CA TYR A 177 -46.16 56.69 -5.03
C TYR A 177 -47.23 55.59 -4.87
N ALA A 178 -46.86 54.46 -4.26
CA ALA A 178 -47.79 53.53 -3.65
C ALA A 178 -47.89 53.82 -2.14
N LEU A 179 -49.11 53.77 -1.60
CA LEU A 179 -49.42 54.11 -0.21
C LEU A 179 -50.29 53.03 0.43
N SER A 180 -50.31 53.00 1.76
CA SER A 180 -51.19 52.12 2.56
C SER A 180 -51.98 52.92 3.58
N LYS A 181 -53.14 52.39 3.97
CA LYS A 181 -54.00 53.02 4.98
C LYS A 181 -53.27 53.14 6.33
N PRO A 182 -53.53 54.20 7.12
CA PRO A 182 -52.82 54.42 8.37
C PRO A 182 -53.12 53.34 9.40
N THR A 183 -52.09 52.87 10.09
CA THR A 183 -52.22 52.01 11.28
C THR A 183 -52.92 52.77 12.41
N LYS A 184 -53.84 52.10 13.12
CA LYS A 184 -54.51 52.66 14.30
C LYS A 184 -53.45 53.12 15.32
N GLY A 185 -53.64 54.33 15.85
CA GLY A 185 -52.70 54.95 16.80
C GLY A 185 -51.48 55.64 16.16
N SER A 186 -51.31 55.60 14.83
CA SER A 186 -50.26 56.37 14.15
C SER A 186 -50.63 57.85 14.04
N ASN A 187 -49.63 58.73 14.23
CA ASN A 187 -49.75 60.17 13.94
C ASN A 187 -49.48 60.51 12.45
N TYR A 188 -49.10 59.52 11.63
CA TYR A 188 -48.81 59.69 10.21
C TYR A 188 -49.96 59.23 9.33
N LYS A 189 -50.18 59.93 8.20
CA LYS A 189 -51.33 59.73 7.29
C LYS A 189 -51.36 58.35 6.62
N TYR A 190 -50.21 57.68 6.49
CA TYR A 190 -50.03 56.39 5.83
C TYR A 190 -49.07 55.51 6.66
N ALA A 191 -49.23 54.18 6.63
CA ALA A 191 -48.36 53.27 7.37
C ALA A 191 -47.04 52.97 6.63
N TYR A 192 -47.12 52.81 5.32
CA TYR A 192 -46.00 52.61 4.38
C TYR A 192 -46.18 53.50 3.15
N GLN A 193 -45.06 54.01 2.63
CA GLN A 193 -44.97 54.77 1.38
C GLN A 193 -43.71 54.33 0.61
N THR A 194 -43.86 54.11 -0.70
CA THR A 194 -42.74 53.94 -1.65
C THR A 194 -43.10 54.62 -2.96
N GLY A 195 -42.13 54.96 -3.80
CA GLY A 195 -42.36 55.71 -5.03
C GLY A 195 -41.07 56.11 -5.74
N CYS A 196 -41.17 56.44 -7.03
CA CYS A 196 -40.03 56.89 -7.80
C CYS A 196 -40.44 57.79 -8.98
N MET A 197 -39.44 58.38 -9.64
CA MET A 197 -39.58 59.45 -10.64
C MET A 197 -39.13 58.99 -12.02
N SER A 198 -39.82 59.43 -13.08
CA SER A 198 -39.39 59.27 -14.47
C SER A 198 -39.41 60.59 -15.24
N PHE A 199 -38.38 60.84 -16.05
CA PHE A 199 -38.22 62.08 -16.83
C PHE A 199 -38.02 61.79 -18.33
N CYS A 200 -38.43 62.70 -19.20
CA CYS A 200 -38.19 62.60 -20.65
C CYS A 200 -37.80 63.98 -21.21
N ASN A 201 -36.81 64.02 -22.09
CA ASN A 201 -36.47 65.23 -22.84
C ASN A 201 -37.29 65.37 -24.15
N ASN A 202 -37.85 64.26 -24.64
CA ASN A 202 -38.75 64.15 -25.79
C ASN A 202 -39.29 62.72 -25.91
N SER A 203 -40.25 62.51 -26.82
CA SER A 203 -40.80 61.19 -27.19
C SER A 203 -39.76 60.15 -27.63
N ALA A 204 -38.59 60.59 -28.10
CA ALA A 204 -37.51 59.70 -28.53
C ALA A 204 -36.56 59.27 -27.39
N SER A 205 -36.73 59.80 -26.17
CA SER A 205 -35.84 59.55 -25.03
C SER A 205 -36.10 58.21 -24.33
N ALA A 206 -37.38 57.85 -24.15
CA ALA A 206 -37.80 56.58 -23.56
C ALA A 206 -37.54 55.42 -24.53
N GLN A 207 -37.02 54.29 -24.06
CA GLN A 207 -36.61 53.15 -24.91
C GLN A 207 -37.32 51.86 -24.48
N ASP A 208 -37.74 51.07 -25.46
CA ASP A 208 -38.43 49.80 -25.23
C ASP A 208 -37.52 48.83 -24.45
N GLY A 209 -38.02 48.29 -23.35
CA GLY A 209 -37.30 47.40 -22.43
C GLY A 209 -36.48 48.08 -21.34
N LEU A 210 -36.33 49.42 -21.32
CA LEU A 210 -35.56 50.15 -20.30
C LEU A 210 -36.48 51.00 -19.40
N CYS A 211 -36.45 50.76 -18.10
CA CYS A 211 -37.32 51.42 -17.10
C CYS A 211 -36.51 52.09 -15.97
N ASP A 212 -35.35 52.63 -16.33
CA ASP A 212 -34.34 53.18 -15.42
C ASP A 212 -34.49 54.72 -15.22
N GLY A 213 -35.72 55.18 -15.01
CA GLY A 213 -36.03 56.59 -14.76
C GLY A 213 -36.28 57.45 -16.01
N VAL A 214 -36.36 56.86 -17.21
CA VAL A 214 -36.62 57.59 -18.48
C VAL A 214 -37.90 57.09 -19.14
N GLY A 215 -39.00 57.82 -18.98
CA GLY A 215 -40.35 57.42 -19.40
C GLY A 215 -41.00 56.32 -18.55
N CYS A 216 -40.19 55.56 -17.82
CA CYS A 216 -40.60 54.52 -16.89
C CYS A 216 -39.59 54.48 -15.74
N CYS A 217 -40.09 54.22 -14.52
CA CYS A 217 -39.30 53.91 -13.34
C CYS A 217 -39.93 52.74 -12.59
N HIS A 218 -39.13 51.86 -12.00
CA HIS A 218 -39.63 50.83 -11.09
C HIS A 218 -38.84 50.78 -9.77
N ILE A 219 -39.48 50.33 -8.70
CA ILE A 219 -38.89 50.24 -7.37
C ILE A 219 -39.45 49.05 -6.57
N ASP A 220 -38.62 48.49 -5.70
CA ASP A 220 -39.05 47.52 -4.70
C ASP A 220 -40.09 48.13 -3.75
N ILE A 221 -41.12 47.32 -3.42
CA ILE A 221 -42.12 47.68 -2.42
C ILE A 221 -41.71 47.16 -1.03
N PRO A 222 -42.01 47.88 0.05
CA PRO A 222 -41.72 47.42 1.40
C PRO A 222 -42.64 46.26 1.81
N PRO A 223 -42.17 45.32 2.65
CA PRO A 223 -43.05 44.33 3.27
C PRO A 223 -44.11 45.03 4.13
N GLY A 224 -45.34 44.52 4.09
CA GLY A 224 -46.48 45.09 4.82
C GLY A 224 -47.38 46.03 4.04
N LEU A 225 -47.14 46.26 2.75
CA LEU A 225 -48.08 46.98 1.88
C LEU A 225 -49.42 46.21 1.78
N THR A 226 -50.52 46.84 2.19
CA THR A 226 -51.85 46.23 2.38
C THR A 226 -52.91 46.64 1.36
N ASP A 227 -52.67 47.72 0.62
CA ASP A 227 -53.63 48.39 -0.25
C ASP A 227 -53.07 48.52 -1.67
N ASN A 228 -53.94 48.44 -2.67
CA ASN A 228 -53.66 48.95 -4.02
C ASN A 228 -54.16 50.39 -4.04
N TYR A 229 -53.29 51.36 -3.82
CA TYR A 229 -53.61 52.79 -3.84
C TYR A 229 -52.38 53.58 -4.27
N PHE A 230 -52.55 54.43 -5.28
CA PHE A 230 -51.49 55.26 -5.84
C PHE A 230 -51.75 56.75 -5.66
N ASN A 231 -50.70 57.55 -5.73
CA ASN A 231 -50.79 59.00 -5.67
C ASN A 231 -49.63 59.61 -6.45
N PHE A 232 -49.85 60.71 -7.16
CA PHE A 232 -48.84 61.37 -7.97
C PHE A 232 -48.46 62.72 -7.36
N ARG A 233 -47.42 63.35 -7.91
CA ARG A 233 -47.11 64.75 -7.62
C ARG A 233 -47.29 65.56 -8.89
N GLU A 234 -48.18 66.54 -8.82
CA GLU A 234 -48.42 67.54 -9.86
C GLU A 234 -47.09 68.16 -10.35
N TYR A 235 -46.85 68.06 -11.66
CA TYR A 235 -45.79 68.71 -12.40
C TYR A 235 -46.33 69.19 -13.75
N ASP A 236 -45.76 70.25 -14.31
CA ASP A 236 -46.16 70.79 -15.62
C ASP A 236 -45.91 69.77 -16.75
N HIS A 237 -46.98 69.46 -17.50
CA HIS A 237 -46.98 68.53 -18.63
C HIS A 237 -47.02 69.20 -20.02
N SER A 238 -46.93 70.53 -20.09
CA SER A 238 -47.04 71.33 -21.33
C SER A 238 -46.14 70.85 -22.48
N ALA A 239 -44.95 70.33 -22.17
CA ALA A 239 -43.92 69.95 -23.15
C ALA A 239 -44.00 68.47 -23.62
N MET A 240 -45.02 67.72 -23.19
CA MET A 240 -45.14 66.27 -23.44
C MET A 240 -46.56 65.78 -23.72
N MET A 241 -47.57 66.66 -23.75
CA MET A 241 -48.96 66.29 -24.09
C MET A 241 -49.12 65.48 -25.39
N ASP A 242 -48.20 65.61 -26.35
CA ASP A 242 -48.22 64.87 -27.61
C ASP A 242 -47.67 63.43 -27.52
N TYR A 243 -46.94 63.06 -26.45
CA TYR A 243 -46.40 61.70 -26.26
C TYR A 243 -46.67 61.05 -24.90
N SER A 244 -46.80 61.82 -23.81
CA SER A 244 -47.10 61.37 -22.44
C SER A 244 -48.18 62.26 -21.81
N PRO A 245 -49.46 62.12 -22.20
CA PRO A 245 -50.56 62.97 -21.73
C PRO A 245 -51.08 62.62 -20.33
N CYS A 246 -50.62 61.50 -19.75
CA CYS A 246 -51.01 61.04 -18.43
C CYS A 246 -49.83 60.38 -17.71
N ASP A 247 -49.89 60.40 -16.39
CA ASP A 247 -49.07 59.60 -15.49
C ASP A 247 -49.81 58.29 -15.13
N TYR A 248 -49.06 57.20 -14.92
CA TYR A 248 -49.59 55.91 -14.49
C TYR A 248 -48.71 55.31 -13.38
N ALA A 249 -49.32 54.61 -12.44
CA ALA A 249 -48.63 53.88 -11.38
C ALA A 249 -49.35 52.57 -11.09
N PHE A 250 -48.61 51.48 -10.94
CA PHE A 250 -49.21 50.17 -10.70
C PHE A 250 -48.26 49.19 -10.01
N LEU A 251 -48.84 48.24 -9.31
CA LEU A 251 -48.18 47.03 -8.87
C LEU A 251 -48.23 45.99 -9.99
N VAL A 252 -47.17 45.21 -10.15
CA VAL A 252 -47.13 44.08 -11.09
C VAL A 252 -46.06 43.06 -10.69
N ASP A 253 -46.28 41.79 -11.03
CA ASP A 253 -45.23 40.76 -11.03
C ASP A 253 -44.02 41.26 -11.83
N ARG A 254 -42.85 41.22 -11.18
CA ARG A 254 -41.56 41.68 -11.73
C ARG A 254 -41.20 41.06 -13.09
N ASN A 255 -41.72 39.87 -13.38
CA ASN A 255 -41.43 39.10 -14.58
C ASN A 255 -42.51 39.27 -15.68
N ASN A 256 -43.58 40.03 -15.40
CA ASN A 256 -44.79 40.10 -16.23
C ASN A 256 -45.08 41.52 -16.75
N TYR A 257 -44.08 42.40 -16.70
CA TYR A 257 -44.11 43.71 -17.34
C TYR A 257 -42.76 44.04 -17.98
N THR A 258 -42.81 44.54 -19.22
CA THR A 258 -41.65 45.07 -19.95
C THR A 258 -42.09 46.34 -20.66
N PHE A 259 -41.63 47.49 -20.16
CA PHE A 259 -42.01 48.81 -20.68
C PHE A 259 -41.81 48.93 -22.19
N GLN A 260 -42.82 49.42 -22.88
CA GLN A 260 -42.74 49.90 -24.26
C GLN A 260 -42.97 51.41 -24.26
N ARG A 261 -42.36 52.15 -25.19
CA ARG A 261 -42.62 53.60 -25.38
C ARG A 261 -44.11 53.91 -25.58
N SER A 262 -44.89 52.97 -26.12
CA SER A 262 -46.35 53.08 -26.25
C SER A 262 -47.10 53.09 -24.91
N ASP A 263 -46.50 52.60 -23.82
CA ASP A 263 -47.09 52.64 -22.48
C ASP A 263 -47.16 54.07 -21.90
N LEU A 264 -46.46 55.06 -22.49
CA LEU A 264 -46.71 56.49 -22.21
C LEU A 264 -48.13 56.94 -22.61
N LYS A 265 -48.83 56.12 -23.41
CA LYS A 265 -50.27 56.26 -23.76
C LYS A 265 -51.04 54.98 -23.41
N MET A 266 -50.75 54.42 -22.25
CA MET A 266 -51.42 53.22 -21.73
C MET A 266 -52.93 53.44 -21.61
N ASN A 267 -53.71 52.39 -21.85
CA ASN A 267 -55.16 52.43 -21.59
C ASN A 267 -55.40 52.51 -20.07
N THR A 268 -56.08 53.55 -19.62
CA THR A 268 -56.47 53.80 -18.21
C THR A 268 -57.29 52.66 -17.60
N HIS A 269 -57.98 51.86 -18.42
CA HIS A 269 -58.76 50.70 -17.98
C HIS A 269 -57.94 49.40 -17.93
N ARG A 270 -56.61 49.46 -18.08
CA ARG A 270 -55.73 48.30 -17.98
C ARG A 270 -55.67 47.82 -16.52
N THR A 271 -55.63 46.51 -16.36
CA THR A 271 -55.36 45.85 -15.09
C THR A 271 -54.04 45.08 -15.20
N MET A 272 -53.35 44.90 -14.08
CA MET A 272 -52.05 44.23 -14.00
C MET A 272 -52.14 42.96 -13.13
N PRO A 273 -51.42 41.88 -13.47
CA PRO A 273 -51.33 40.69 -12.64
C PRO A 273 -50.42 40.94 -11.43
N VAL A 274 -50.99 40.83 -10.24
CA VAL A 274 -50.33 41.10 -8.94
C VAL A 274 -50.46 39.87 -8.04
N TRP A 275 -49.35 39.52 -7.39
CA TRP A 275 -49.33 38.48 -6.36
C TRP A 275 -49.71 39.04 -4.99
N LEU A 276 -50.61 38.35 -4.31
CA LEU A 276 -51.00 38.62 -2.93
C LEU A 276 -50.51 37.48 -2.04
N ASP A 277 -49.76 37.81 -0.99
CA ASP A 277 -49.49 36.89 0.11
C ASP A 277 -50.76 36.78 0.96
N TRP A 278 -51.14 35.58 1.39
CA TRP A 278 -52.29 35.39 2.27
C TRP A 278 -51.92 34.60 3.53
N ALA A 279 -52.59 34.90 4.63
CA ALA A 279 -52.40 34.17 5.89
C ALA A 279 -53.68 34.14 6.73
N ILE A 280 -53.77 33.14 7.61
CA ILE A 280 -54.79 33.07 8.65
C ILE A 280 -54.54 34.21 9.65
N ARG A 281 -55.48 35.14 9.66
CA ARG A 281 -55.54 36.32 10.52
C ARG A 281 -56.98 36.41 11.06
N VAL A 282 -57.17 36.88 12.29
CA VAL A 282 -58.50 37.12 12.88
C VAL A 282 -58.65 38.61 13.11
N ASN A 283 -59.67 39.21 12.50
CA ASN A 283 -59.97 40.63 12.61
C ASN A 283 -61.07 40.83 13.67
N ASP A 284 -60.72 40.67 14.95
CA ASP A 284 -61.56 41.11 16.07
C ASP A 284 -60.93 42.30 16.80
N SER A 285 -61.79 43.23 17.20
CA SER A 285 -61.51 44.65 17.39
C SER A 285 -60.98 45.03 18.78
N ILE A 286 -60.57 44.04 19.58
CA ILE A 286 -60.42 44.16 21.04
C ILE A 286 -58.96 43.99 21.53
N SER A 287 -58.05 43.43 20.74
CA SER A 287 -56.63 43.28 21.12
C SER A 287 -55.68 43.16 19.92
N ASP A 288 -54.61 43.95 19.90
CA ASP A 288 -53.49 43.84 18.94
C ASP A 288 -52.57 42.62 19.21
N ASP A 289 -53.14 41.50 19.66
CA ASP A 289 -52.38 40.29 19.99
C ASP A 289 -51.95 39.56 18.71
N ILE A 290 -50.63 39.47 18.50
CA ILE A 290 -50.03 39.04 17.23
C ILE A 290 -50.18 37.53 17.05
N LEU A 291 -51.30 37.15 16.44
CA LEU A 291 -51.64 35.80 16.04
C LEU A 291 -50.47 35.14 15.29
N SER A 292 -49.92 34.15 15.96
CA SER A 292 -48.79 33.31 15.58
C SER A 292 -49.12 31.89 16.04
N CYS A 293 -48.45 30.87 15.51
CA CYS A 293 -48.74 29.46 15.87
C CYS A 293 -48.73 29.20 17.38
N LYS A 294 -47.85 29.88 18.12
CA LYS A 294 -47.73 29.80 19.59
C LYS A 294 -48.91 30.44 20.35
N GLN A 295 -49.71 31.27 19.69
CA GLN A 295 -50.97 31.82 20.21
C GLN A 295 -52.19 31.04 19.71
N ALA A 296 -52.24 30.65 18.43
CA ALA A 296 -53.33 29.83 17.88
C ALA A 296 -53.50 28.50 18.63
N ALA A 297 -52.39 27.82 18.96
CA ALA A 297 -52.37 26.61 19.78
C ALA A 297 -52.87 26.80 21.24
N LYS A 298 -53.21 28.03 21.66
CA LYS A 298 -53.83 28.32 22.97
C LYS A 298 -55.32 28.65 22.90
N THR A 299 -55.82 29.16 21.77
CA THR A 299 -57.25 29.52 21.64
C THR A 299 -58.11 28.31 21.31
N GLY A 300 -57.51 27.25 20.75
CA GLY A 300 -58.23 26.06 20.27
C GLY A 300 -58.86 26.24 18.89
N GLU A 301 -58.69 27.40 18.27
CA GLU A 301 -59.14 27.74 16.91
C GLU A 301 -57.99 27.57 15.90
N ASP A 302 -57.25 26.47 15.99
CA ASP A 302 -56.20 26.18 15.02
C ASP A 302 -56.82 25.88 13.65
N ALA A 303 -56.33 26.55 12.61
CA ALA A 303 -56.74 26.31 11.23
C ALA A 303 -56.04 25.08 10.62
N CYS A 304 -55.00 24.56 11.27
CA CYS A 304 -54.25 23.40 10.81
C CYS A 304 -54.95 22.13 11.29
N ALA A 305 -55.46 21.33 10.35
CA ALA A 305 -56.42 20.27 10.62
C ALA A 305 -55.80 18.87 10.45
N GLY A 306 -56.15 17.94 11.34
CA GLY A 306 -55.73 16.54 11.28
C GLY A 306 -54.29 16.29 11.76
N THR A 307 -53.85 15.05 11.65
CA THR A 307 -52.45 14.66 11.89
C THR A 307 -51.56 14.99 10.68
N HIS A 308 -50.30 15.35 10.93
CA HIS A 308 -49.31 15.75 9.92
C HIS A 308 -49.60 17.10 9.23
N SER A 309 -50.25 18.02 9.94
CA SER A 309 -50.44 19.42 9.57
C SER A 309 -49.66 20.32 10.53
N ASP A 310 -48.57 20.92 10.07
CA ASP A 310 -47.71 21.82 10.85
C ASP A 310 -48.09 23.30 10.64
N CYS A 311 -48.15 24.07 11.73
CA CYS A 311 -48.37 25.51 11.67
C CYS A 311 -47.05 26.27 11.43
N VAL A 312 -47.05 27.21 10.48
CA VAL A 312 -45.93 28.09 10.10
C VAL A 312 -46.38 29.55 10.23
N ASN A 313 -45.57 30.42 10.83
CA ASN A 313 -45.91 31.85 10.91
C ASN A 313 -45.76 32.52 9.53
N SER A 314 -46.64 33.49 9.23
CA SER A 314 -46.57 34.31 8.02
C SER A 314 -45.25 35.11 7.95
N THR A 315 -44.70 35.24 6.74
CA THR A 315 -43.50 36.05 6.45
C THR A 315 -43.84 37.52 6.20
N ASN A 316 -44.98 37.81 5.55
CA ASN A 316 -45.47 39.17 5.32
C ASN A 316 -46.39 39.63 6.47
N GLY A 317 -45.77 39.99 7.59
CA GLY A 317 -46.45 40.47 8.79
C GLY A 317 -47.19 39.38 9.59
N PRO A 318 -48.13 39.77 10.48
CA PRO A 318 -48.73 38.89 11.49
C PRO A 318 -49.66 37.81 10.88
N GLY A 319 -49.94 36.74 11.61
CA GLY A 319 -50.75 35.62 11.13
C GLY A 319 -49.94 34.35 10.90
N TYR A 320 -50.61 33.30 10.47
CA TYR A 320 -50.01 31.98 10.26
C TYR A 320 -50.65 31.22 9.10
N ASN A 321 -50.03 30.12 8.71
CA ASN A 321 -50.36 29.27 7.59
C ASN A 321 -50.13 27.80 8.01
N CYS A 322 -50.74 26.86 7.30
CA CYS A 322 -50.68 25.43 7.59
C CYS A 322 -50.06 24.68 6.44
N LYS A 323 -49.05 23.83 6.71
CA LYS A 323 -48.35 23.02 5.70
C LYS A 323 -48.31 21.57 6.14
N CYS A 324 -48.29 20.64 5.19
CA CYS A 324 -48.11 19.24 5.53
C CYS A 324 -46.72 19.00 6.13
N SER A 325 -46.64 18.15 7.14
CA SER A 325 -45.37 17.77 7.78
C SER A 325 -44.41 17.15 6.77
N LYS A 326 -43.11 17.25 7.03
CA LYS A 326 -42.09 16.67 6.15
C LYS A 326 -42.36 15.18 5.86
N GLY A 327 -42.42 14.83 4.56
CA GLY A 327 -42.77 13.49 4.09
C GLY A 327 -44.26 13.31 3.75
N TYR A 328 -45.07 14.36 3.89
CA TYR A 328 -46.50 14.37 3.56
C TYR A 328 -46.82 15.49 2.56
N GLU A 329 -47.79 15.25 1.68
CA GLU A 329 -48.32 16.24 0.73
C GLU A 329 -49.85 16.22 0.72
N GLY A 330 -50.48 17.30 0.23
CA GLY A 330 -51.93 17.46 0.22
C GLY A 330 -52.37 18.81 0.79
N ASN A 331 -53.41 18.81 1.63
CA ASN A 331 -54.03 20.03 2.17
C ASN A 331 -54.11 19.99 3.70
N ALA A 332 -53.23 20.77 4.35
CA ALA A 332 -53.12 20.87 5.81
C ALA A 332 -54.27 21.63 6.51
N TYR A 333 -55.20 22.22 5.75
CA TYR A 333 -56.42 22.85 6.26
C TYR A 333 -57.61 21.87 6.29
N VAL A 334 -57.43 20.62 5.86
CA VAL A 334 -58.46 19.56 5.83
C VAL A 334 -58.06 18.42 6.77
N ILE A 335 -59.01 17.92 7.56
CA ILE A 335 -58.77 16.77 8.47
C ILE A 335 -58.32 15.55 7.63
N ASP A 336 -57.17 14.99 8.01
CA ASP A 336 -56.47 13.90 7.32
C ASP A 336 -56.17 14.19 5.83
N GLY A 337 -56.09 15.49 5.47
CA GLY A 337 -55.81 15.99 4.12
C GLY A 337 -54.33 15.95 3.71
N CYS A 338 -53.42 15.63 4.65
CA CYS A 338 -52.00 15.41 4.38
C CYS A 338 -51.70 13.90 4.31
N THR A 339 -51.40 13.41 3.11
CA THR A 339 -51.10 12.00 2.82
C THR A 339 -49.61 11.74 2.71
N ASN A 340 -49.15 10.53 3.06
CA ASN A 340 -47.75 10.12 2.88
C ASN A 340 -47.35 10.23 1.40
N ILE A 341 -46.18 10.80 1.13
CA ILE A 341 -45.61 10.83 -0.23
C ILE A 341 -45.02 9.44 -0.52
N ASP A 342 -45.44 8.78 -1.60
CA ASP A 342 -44.69 7.63 -2.13
C ASP A 342 -43.43 8.16 -2.83
N GLU A 343 -42.39 8.36 -2.03
CA GLU A 343 -41.11 8.89 -2.49
C GLU A 343 -40.41 7.89 -3.43
N CYS A 344 -40.79 6.61 -3.45
CA CYS A 344 -40.30 5.63 -4.40
C CYS A 344 -40.98 5.71 -5.79
N ALA A 345 -42.13 6.39 -5.90
CA ALA A 345 -42.82 6.62 -7.16
C ALA A 345 -42.20 7.73 -8.03
N ASP A 346 -41.44 8.66 -7.44
CA ASP A 346 -40.67 9.70 -8.17
C ASP A 346 -39.17 9.69 -7.81
N PRO A 347 -38.38 8.80 -8.44
CA PRO A 347 -36.92 8.76 -8.27
C PRO A 347 -36.16 10.00 -8.80
N ALA A 348 -36.82 10.94 -9.49
CA ALA A 348 -36.19 12.18 -9.95
C ALA A 348 -36.25 13.27 -8.86
N LYS A 349 -37.35 13.31 -8.08
CA LYS A 349 -37.51 14.15 -6.88
C LYS A 349 -36.84 13.52 -5.64
N TYR A 350 -36.84 12.19 -5.55
CA TYR A 350 -36.31 11.43 -4.41
C TYR A 350 -35.30 10.36 -4.86
N PRO A 351 -34.03 10.73 -5.10
CA PRO A 351 -33.05 9.82 -5.66
C PRO A 351 -32.76 8.62 -4.74
N CYS A 352 -32.80 7.43 -5.33
CA CYS A 352 -32.33 6.18 -4.74
C CYS A 352 -31.66 5.32 -5.81
N TYR A 353 -30.37 5.03 -5.63
CA TYR A 353 -29.58 4.17 -6.51
C TYR A 353 -29.48 2.70 -6.01
N GLY A 354 -30.28 2.36 -4.99
CA GLY A 354 -30.41 1.01 -4.44
C GLY A 354 -31.84 0.48 -4.60
N VAL A 355 -32.26 -0.35 -3.65
CA VAL A 355 -33.66 -0.75 -3.47
C VAL A 355 -34.34 0.32 -2.62
N CYS A 356 -35.32 1.02 -3.21
CA CYS A 356 -36.19 1.95 -2.51
C CYS A 356 -37.28 1.20 -1.72
N LYS A 357 -37.67 1.72 -0.56
CA LYS A 357 -38.77 1.23 0.29
C LYS A 357 -39.50 2.42 0.89
N ASP A 358 -40.75 2.64 0.53
CA ASP A 358 -41.60 3.66 1.16
C ASP A 358 -41.86 3.31 2.64
N ALA A 359 -42.00 4.36 3.46
CA ALA A 359 -42.46 4.29 4.85
C ALA A 359 -43.01 5.65 5.30
N GLN A 360 -43.81 5.65 6.37
CA GLN A 360 -44.50 6.85 6.85
C GLN A 360 -43.55 8.02 7.19
N GLY A 361 -43.57 9.04 6.35
CA GLY A 361 -42.77 10.26 6.43
C GLY A 361 -41.33 10.16 5.90
N TRP A 362 -40.89 9.02 5.34
CA TRP A 362 -39.55 8.83 4.78
C TRP A 362 -39.37 7.51 4.00
N TYR A 363 -38.64 7.55 2.88
CA TYR A 363 -38.15 6.35 2.19
C TYR A 363 -36.82 5.81 2.74
N GLY A 364 -36.76 4.48 2.87
CA GLY A 364 -35.52 3.73 2.93
C GLY A 364 -34.90 3.56 1.55
N CYS A 365 -33.57 3.63 1.47
CA CYS A 365 -32.80 3.29 0.28
C CYS A 365 -31.60 2.46 0.71
N GLU A 366 -31.46 1.23 0.18
CA GLU A 366 -30.42 0.27 0.59
C GLU A 366 -29.79 -0.42 -0.63
N CYS A 367 -28.49 -0.64 -0.65
CA CYS A 367 -27.87 -1.38 -1.75
C CYS A 367 -28.28 -2.87 -1.73
N PRO A 368 -28.53 -3.50 -2.90
CA PRO A 368 -28.80 -4.93 -2.98
C PRO A 368 -27.58 -5.77 -2.54
N ALA A 369 -27.83 -7.02 -2.16
CA ALA A 369 -26.79 -7.92 -1.64
C ALA A 369 -25.60 -8.06 -2.60
N GLY A 370 -24.38 -7.85 -2.08
CA GLY A 370 -23.14 -7.84 -2.87
C GLY A 370 -22.76 -6.47 -3.47
N TYR A 371 -23.54 -5.42 -3.22
CA TYR A 371 -23.26 -4.04 -3.64
C TYR A 371 -23.10 -3.10 -2.43
N ARG A 372 -22.40 -1.98 -2.63
CA ARG A 372 -22.15 -0.95 -1.60
C ARG A 372 -22.10 0.46 -2.21
N SER A 373 -22.62 1.42 -1.46
CA SER A 373 -22.45 2.87 -1.62
C SER A 373 -22.04 3.48 -0.27
N HIS A 374 -21.57 4.73 -0.23
CA HIS A 374 -21.43 5.46 1.05
C HIS A 374 -22.78 5.98 1.52
N ASP A 375 -23.57 6.54 0.61
CA ASP A 375 -24.99 6.87 0.78
C ASP A 375 -25.75 6.54 -0.53
N PRO A 376 -26.63 5.51 -0.55
CA PRO A 376 -27.32 5.10 -1.77
C PRO A 376 -28.39 6.11 -2.24
N ARG A 377 -28.67 7.19 -1.50
CA ARG A 377 -29.50 8.31 -1.98
C ARG A 377 -28.72 9.31 -2.85
N THR A 378 -27.41 9.41 -2.69
CA THR A 378 -26.56 10.39 -3.41
C THR A 378 -25.51 9.75 -4.31
N GLU A 379 -25.06 8.53 -4.02
CA GLU A 379 -24.03 7.81 -4.76
C GLU A 379 -24.51 6.42 -5.24
N PRO A 380 -24.16 5.99 -6.47
CA PRO A 380 -24.61 4.71 -7.02
C PRO A 380 -24.05 3.49 -6.29
N CYS A 381 -24.88 2.47 -6.09
CA CYS A 381 -24.46 1.19 -5.53
C CYS A 381 -23.47 0.47 -6.47
N THR A 382 -22.21 0.38 -6.05
CA THR A 382 -21.12 -0.31 -6.77
C THR A 382 -21.01 -1.77 -6.34
N GLN A 383 -20.51 -2.68 -7.20
CA GLN A 383 -20.25 -4.06 -6.76
C GLN A 383 -19.15 -4.09 -5.70
N GLN A 384 -19.45 -4.68 -4.54
CA GLN A 384 -18.54 -4.76 -3.40
C GLN A 384 -17.27 -5.57 -3.71
N PHE A 385 -17.39 -6.51 -4.65
CA PHE A 385 -16.27 -7.08 -5.39
C PHE A 385 -16.69 -7.23 -6.87
N PRO A 386 -16.15 -6.43 -7.81
CA PRO A 386 -16.37 -6.70 -9.23
C PRO A 386 -15.82 -8.07 -9.61
N LEU A 387 -16.36 -8.70 -10.67
CA LEU A 387 -15.94 -10.05 -11.10
C LEU A 387 -14.41 -10.14 -11.31
N ALA A 388 -13.80 -9.07 -11.83
CA ALA A 388 -12.35 -8.94 -11.97
C ALA A 388 -11.59 -9.02 -10.63
N ALA A 389 -12.14 -8.47 -9.54
CA ALA A 389 -11.55 -8.57 -8.20
C ALA A 389 -11.70 -9.98 -7.61
N GLN A 390 -12.84 -10.65 -7.83
CA GLN A 390 -13.03 -12.05 -7.42
C GLN A 390 -12.06 -12.98 -8.15
N ILE A 391 -11.90 -12.81 -9.47
CA ILE A 391 -10.90 -13.53 -10.29
C ILE A 391 -9.47 -13.20 -9.81
N SER A 392 -9.19 -11.95 -9.46
CA SER A 392 -7.87 -11.53 -8.95
C SER A 392 -7.55 -12.17 -7.60
N ILE A 393 -8.50 -12.18 -6.65
CA ILE A 393 -8.34 -12.85 -5.34
C ILE A 393 -8.14 -14.36 -5.53
N GLY A 394 -8.92 -15.00 -6.41
CA GLY A 394 -8.76 -16.41 -6.75
C GLY A 394 -7.41 -16.72 -7.39
N ALA A 395 -6.94 -15.89 -8.33
CA ALA A 395 -5.65 -16.03 -8.99
C ALA A 395 -4.48 -15.80 -8.03
N THR A 396 -4.50 -14.73 -7.24
CA THR A 396 -3.48 -14.45 -6.22
C THR A 396 -3.44 -15.56 -5.16
N GLY A 397 -4.60 -16.02 -4.68
CA GLY A 397 -4.70 -17.16 -3.77
C GLY A 397 -4.10 -18.44 -4.37
N GLY A 398 -4.45 -18.77 -5.62
CA GLY A 398 -3.90 -19.90 -6.35
C GLY A 398 -2.38 -19.81 -6.53
N ILE A 399 -1.85 -18.64 -6.89
CA ILE A 399 -0.41 -18.39 -7.03
C ILE A 399 0.31 -18.54 -5.67
N LEU A 400 -0.27 -18.02 -4.58
CA LEU A 400 0.29 -18.18 -3.23
C LEU A 400 0.30 -19.65 -2.77
N VAL A 401 -0.77 -20.40 -3.03
CA VAL A 401 -0.83 -21.84 -2.75
C VAL A 401 0.20 -22.61 -3.57
N LEU A 402 0.34 -22.32 -4.87
CA LEU A 402 1.35 -22.94 -5.73
C LEU A 402 2.78 -22.59 -5.27
N ALA A 403 3.05 -21.34 -4.87
CA ALA A 403 4.33 -20.93 -4.31
C ALA A 403 4.66 -21.64 -2.99
N PHE A 404 3.67 -21.80 -2.10
CA PHE A 404 3.83 -22.52 -0.84
C PHE A 404 4.06 -24.03 -1.07
N LEU A 405 3.32 -24.65 -2.00
CA LEU A 405 3.54 -26.05 -2.39
C LEU A 405 4.91 -26.26 -3.05
N ALA A 406 5.37 -25.32 -3.89
CA ALA A 406 6.71 -25.34 -4.47
C ALA A 406 7.80 -25.20 -3.39
N PHE A 407 7.60 -24.31 -2.40
CA PHE A 407 8.50 -24.17 -1.25
C PHE A 407 8.58 -25.46 -0.41
N LEU A 408 7.44 -26.07 -0.09
CA LEU A 408 7.40 -27.39 0.59
C LEU A 408 8.06 -28.50 -0.24
N PHE A 409 7.91 -28.48 -1.57
CA PHE A 409 8.59 -29.41 -2.47
C PHE A 409 10.10 -29.21 -2.48
N VAL A 410 10.60 -27.97 -2.49
CA VAL A 410 12.03 -27.65 -2.38
C VAL A 410 12.60 -28.11 -1.03
N LEU A 411 11.90 -27.87 0.09
CA LEU A 411 12.32 -28.35 1.41
C LEU A 411 12.37 -29.89 1.48
N ARG A 412 11.35 -30.57 0.91
CA ARG A 412 11.35 -32.04 0.79
C ARG A 412 12.53 -32.53 -0.07
N LYS A 413 12.82 -31.85 -1.19
CA LYS A 413 13.90 -32.21 -2.13
C LYS A 413 15.30 -32.04 -1.53
N GLU A 414 15.59 -30.95 -0.80
CA GLU A 414 16.87 -30.82 -0.08
C GLU A 414 16.99 -31.85 1.05
N LYS A 415 15.93 -32.11 1.82
CA LYS A 415 15.94 -33.12 2.90
C LYS A 415 16.08 -34.55 2.36
N GLN A 416 15.52 -34.85 1.19
CA GLN A 416 15.72 -36.12 0.50
C GLN A 416 17.15 -36.25 -0.01
N LYS A 417 17.67 -35.23 -0.71
CA LYS A 417 19.06 -35.18 -1.21
C LYS A 417 20.11 -35.36 -0.10
N ALA A 418 19.89 -34.79 1.09
CA ALA A 418 20.75 -35.01 2.26
C ALA A 418 20.77 -36.48 2.72
N ARG A 419 19.60 -37.15 2.74
CA ARG A 419 19.50 -38.60 3.03
C ARG A 419 20.13 -39.46 1.92
N ASP A 420 19.97 -39.07 0.67
CA ASP A 420 20.54 -39.77 -0.48
C ASP A 420 22.08 -39.71 -0.43
N PHE A 421 22.66 -38.56 -0.05
CA PHE A 421 24.10 -38.45 0.26
C PHE A 421 24.49 -39.32 1.45
N TYR A 422 23.78 -39.23 2.58
CA TYR A 422 24.07 -40.06 3.77
C TYR A 422 24.10 -41.57 3.43
N ARG A 423 23.13 -42.04 2.64
CA ARG A 423 23.07 -43.44 2.19
C ARG A 423 24.19 -43.78 1.19
N ARG A 424 24.44 -42.92 0.21
CA ARG A 424 25.49 -43.10 -0.83
C ARG A 424 26.90 -43.11 -0.23
N ASN A 425 27.14 -42.31 0.79
CA ASN A 425 28.40 -42.19 1.50
C ASN A 425 28.56 -43.25 2.62
N GLY A 426 27.73 -44.30 2.61
CA GLY A 426 27.85 -45.45 3.52
C GLY A 426 27.51 -45.20 4.98
N GLY A 427 26.66 -44.21 5.30
CA GLY A 427 26.26 -43.90 6.68
C GLY A 427 25.68 -45.10 7.42
N LEU A 428 24.90 -45.95 6.74
CA LEU A 428 24.37 -47.21 7.29
C LEU A 428 25.44 -48.25 7.66
N THR A 429 26.65 -48.14 7.10
CA THR A 429 27.80 -48.99 7.46
C THR A 429 28.49 -48.44 8.70
N LEU A 430 28.74 -47.13 8.72
CA LEU A 430 29.39 -46.43 9.83
C LEU A 430 28.54 -46.42 11.11
N GLU A 431 27.21 -46.24 10.98
CA GLU A 431 26.23 -46.32 12.08
C GLU A 431 26.18 -47.72 12.71
N LYS A 432 26.36 -48.78 11.91
CA LYS A 432 26.48 -50.17 12.41
C LYS A 432 27.83 -50.44 13.06
N ALA A 433 28.92 -49.91 12.49
CA ALA A 433 30.27 -50.10 13.02
C ALA A 433 30.48 -49.39 14.36
N ARG A 434 29.84 -48.24 14.58
CA ARG A 434 29.90 -47.42 15.80
C ARG A 434 31.31 -46.98 16.24
N THR A 435 32.31 -47.09 15.36
CA THR A 435 33.71 -46.71 15.65
C THR A 435 33.96 -45.20 15.61
N ILE A 436 33.06 -44.43 15.02
CA ILE A 436 33.24 -43.00 14.76
C ILE A 436 31.93 -42.22 14.97
N LYS A 437 32.06 -40.95 15.39
CA LYS A 437 30.93 -40.03 15.54
C LYS A 437 30.49 -39.45 14.18
N ILE A 438 29.21 -39.57 13.87
CA ILE A 438 28.62 -38.97 12.67
C ILE A 438 27.99 -37.62 13.03
N TYR A 439 28.46 -36.55 12.39
CA TYR A 439 27.94 -35.19 12.52
C TYR A 439 26.96 -34.88 11.40
N THR A 440 25.91 -34.09 11.69
CA THR A 440 25.01 -33.54 10.65
C THR A 440 25.67 -32.39 9.90
N ARG A 441 25.13 -32.05 8.72
CA ARG A 441 25.49 -30.84 7.95
C ARG A 441 25.34 -29.59 8.81
N ASP A 442 24.27 -29.49 9.59
CA ASP A 442 23.98 -28.30 10.42
C ASP A 442 24.86 -28.21 11.68
N ASN A 443 25.46 -29.30 12.18
CA ASN A 443 26.50 -29.22 13.22
C ASN A 443 27.76 -28.50 12.73
N LEU A 444 28.18 -28.74 11.48
CA LEU A 444 29.44 -28.21 10.93
C LEU A 444 29.27 -26.91 10.14
N LYS A 445 28.08 -26.63 9.62
CA LYS A 445 27.74 -25.39 8.89
C LYS A 445 28.14 -24.07 9.58
N PRO A 446 28.10 -23.91 10.93
CA PRO A 446 28.61 -22.70 11.59
C PRO A 446 30.13 -22.51 11.47
N ILE A 447 30.87 -23.59 11.23
CA ILE A 447 32.35 -23.64 11.16
C ILE A 447 32.85 -23.41 9.74
N LEU A 448 32.09 -23.81 8.71
CA LEU A 448 32.45 -23.73 7.29
C LEU A 448 32.34 -22.30 6.72
N LYS A 449 32.95 -21.33 7.40
CA LYS A 449 33.02 -19.91 7.05
C LYS A 449 34.43 -19.55 6.57
N SER A 450 34.56 -18.55 5.70
CA SER A 450 35.87 -18.04 5.25
C SER A 450 36.75 -17.55 6.41
N SER A 451 36.16 -16.92 7.44
CA SER A 451 36.83 -16.48 8.68
C SER A 451 37.49 -17.60 9.48
N ASN A 452 37.13 -18.86 9.21
CA ASN A 452 37.55 -20.03 9.97
C ASN A 452 38.51 -20.92 9.18
N LEU A 453 38.81 -20.57 7.91
CA LEU A 453 39.71 -21.32 7.05
C LEU A 453 41.15 -21.18 7.59
N ILE A 454 41.77 -22.31 7.95
CA ILE A 454 43.16 -22.38 8.44
C ILE A 454 44.13 -23.00 7.44
N GLY A 455 43.63 -23.64 6.38
CA GLY A 455 44.47 -24.23 5.35
C GLY A 455 43.68 -24.57 4.10
N LYS A 456 44.34 -24.52 2.94
CA LYS A 456 43.76 -24.87 1.63
C LYS A 456 44.85 -25.45 0.74
N GLY A 457 44.65 -26.69 0.29
CA GLY A 457 45.63 -27.44 -0.52
C GLY A 457 44.97 -28.44 -1.45
N GLY A 458 45.76 -29.30 -2.09
CA GLY A 458 45.28 -30.28 -3.07
C GLY A 458 44.16 -31.17 -2.55
N PHE A 459 44.22 -31.58 -1.28
CA PHE A 459 43.26 -32.50 -0.66
C PHE A 459 42.00 -31.84 -0.09
N GLY A 460 41.90 -30.50 -0.02
CA GLY A 460 40.72 -29.83 0.54
C GLY A 460 40.92 -28.42 1.09
N GLU A 461 39.86 -27.95 1.74
CA GLU A 461 39.81 -26.77 2.61
C GLU A 461 39.67 -27.24 4.05
N VAL A 462 40.45 -26.67 4.99
CA VAL A 462 40.46 -27.05 6.41
C VAL A 462 40.00 -25.86 7.25
N TYR A 463 39.00 -26.08 8.10
CA TYR A 463 38.38 -25.04 8.92
C TYR A 463 38.54 -25.33 10.42
N LYS A 464 38.99 -24.34 11.20
CA LYS A 464 39.03 -24.39 12.66
C LYS A 464 37.65 -24.05 13.23
N GLY A 465 37.19 -24.81 14.22
CA GLY A 465 35.95 -24.50 14.92
C GLY A 465 35.83 -25.22 16.25
N VAL A 466 34.65 -25.10 16.88
CA VAL A 466 34.31 -25.79 18.11
C VAL A 466 33.04 -26.61 17.86
N VAL A 467 33.08 -27.91 18.18
CA VAL A 467 31.92 -28.81 18.13
C VAL A 467 31.85 -29.54 19.47
N ASP A 468 30.67 -29.51 20.11
CA ASP A 468 30.39 -30.18 21.38
C ASP A 468 31.44 -29.89 22.49
N GLY A 469 31.92 -28.63 22.52
CA GLY A 469 32.92 -28.14 23.48
C GLY A 469 34.38 -28.40 23.10
N ALA A 470 34.66 -29.23 22.10
CA ALA A 470 36.03 -29.52 21.64
C ALA A 470 36.42 -28.64 20.45
N THR A 471 37.67 -28.14 20.44
CA THR A 471 38.26 -27.45 19.27
C THR A 471 38.67 -28.49 18.22
N VAL A 472 38.20 -28.32 16.98
CA VAL A 472 38.34 -29.29 15.89
C VAL A 472 38.80 -28.66 14.59
N ALA A 473 39.44 -29.47 13.75
CA ALA A 473 39.75 -29.16 12.36
C ALA A 473 38.80 -29.93 11.43
N VAL A 474 37.94 -29.22 10.70
CA VAL A 474 36.99 -29.80 9.74
C VAL A 474 37.62 -29.74 8.34
N LYS A 475 37.99 -30.90 7.79
CA LYS A 475 38.51 -31.05 6.43
C LYS A 475 37.39 -31.33 5.45
N LYS A 476 37.28 -30.47 4.43
CA LYS A 476 36.28 -30.50 3.36
C LYS A 476 36.99 -30.75 2.02
N PRO A 477 36.82 -31.90 1.37
CA PRO A 477 37.57 -32.24 0.16
C PRO A 477 37.13 -31.41 -1.08
N ASN A 478 38.10 -31.10 -1.94
CA ASN A 478 37.92 -30.23 -3.12
C ASN A 478 37.27 -30.93 -4.33
N GLY A 479 36.10 -31.55 -4.13
CA GLY A 479 35.21 -32.07 -5.18
C GLY A 479 35.68 -33.33 -5.94
N ARG A 480 37.00 -33.51 -6.09
CA ARG A 480 37.63 -34.73 -6.64
C ARG A 480 37.85 -35.73 -5.51
N SER A 481 36.87 -36.59 -5.22
CA SER A 481 37.12 -37.76 -4.37
C SER A 481 38.04 -38.73 -5.12
N VAL A 482 39.30 -38.84 -4.69
CA VAL A 482 40.27 -39.84 -5.17
C VAL A 482 39.76 -41.27 -4.93
N LEU A 483 38.97 -41.42 -3.87
CA LEU A 483 38.35 -42.68 -3.44
C LEU A 483 37.06 -42.95 -4.22
N GLU A 484 36.92 -44.20 -4.66
CA GLU A 484 35.63 -44.74 -5.08
C GLU A 484 34.66 -44.72 -3.89
N LYS A 485 33.42 -44.25 -4.10
CA LYS A 485 32.48 -43.97 -3.00
C LYS A 485 32.08 -45.21 -2.18
N GLU A 486 32.35 -46.41 -2.69
CA GLU A 486 32.15 -47.70 -2.01
C GLU A 486 33.26 -48.06 -1.01
N GLN A 487 34.47 -47.52 -1.18
CA GLN A 487 35.64 -47.84 -0.33
C GLN A 487 35.70 -46.94 0.93
N PHE A 488 35.26 -45.69 0.80
CA PHE A 488 35.28 -44.65 1.85
C PHE A 488 34.79 -45.11 3.25
N PRO A 489 33.71 -45.88 3.42
CA PRO A 489 33.24 -46.27 4.75
C PRO A 489 34.21 -47.21 5.48
N ASN A 490 34.87 -48.12 4.75
CA ASN A 490 35.87 -49.04 5.32
C ASN A 490 37.14 -48.28 5.72
N GLU A 491 37.50 -47.26 4.93
CA GLU A 491 38.64 -46.38 5.22
C GLU A 491 38.38 -45.54 6.47
N VAL A 492 37.23 -44.88 6.59
CA VAL A 492 36.86 -44.15 7.81
C VAL A 492 36.83 -45.06 9.04
N ILE A 493 36.42 -46.32 8.91
CA ILE A 493 36.49 -47.30 10.02
C ILE A 493 37.95 -47.52 10.46
N ILE A 494 38.87 -47.81 9.53
CA ILE A 494 40.27 -48.08 9.89
C ILE A 494 40.95 -46.80 10.41
N LEU A 495 40.72 -45.64 9.79
CA LEU A 495 41.22 -44.35 10.28
C LEU A 495 40.70 -44.00 11.68
N SER A 496 39.46 -44.36 12.01
CA SER A 496 38.90 -44.17 13.37
C SER A 496 39.51 -45.09 14.44
N GLN A 497 40.25 -46.13 14.04
CA GLN A 497 40.98 -47.02 14.94
C GLN A 497 42.44 -46.58 15.17
N VAL A 498 42.95 -45.59 14.42
CA VAL A 498 44.32 -45.07 14.56
C VAL A 498 44.42 -44.18 15.80
N SER A 499 45.10 -44.66 16.83
CA SER A 499 45.25 -43.99 18.12
C SER A 499 46.70 -44.05 18.61
N HIS A 500 47.52 -43.11 18.17
CA HIS A 500 48.91 -42.95 18.58
C HIS A 500 49.20 -41.49 18.94
N LYS A 501 50.13 -41.23 19.89
CA LYS A 501 50.46 -39.86 20.32
C LYS A 501 50.85 -38.95 19.16
N ASN A 502 51.69 -39.45 18.24
CA ASN A 502 52.25 -38.69 17.12
C ASN A 502 51.46 -38.85 15.81
N ILE A 503 50.15 -39.09 15.88
CA ILE A 503 49.24 -39.06 14.74
C ILE A 503 48.05 -38.16 15.08
N VAL A 504 47.51 -37.43 14.11
CA VAL A 504 46.30 -36.60 14.29
C VAL A 504 45.06 -37.50 14.33
N ARG A 505 44.38 -37.51 15.47
CA ARG A 505 43.22 -38.38 15.67
C ARG A 505 41.98 -37.90 14.91
N LEU A 506 41.36 -38.82 14.17
CA LEU A 506 40.04 -38.62 13.56
C LEU A 506 38.95 -38.71 14.64
N LEU A 507 38.10 -37.67 14.74
CA LEU A 507 37.03 -37.56 15.74
C LEU A 507 35.66 -37.90 15.19
N GLY A 508 35.42 -37.60 13.91
CA GLY A 508 34.11 -37.76 13.28
C GLY A 508 34.08 -37.51 11.79
N CYS A 509 32.90 -37.72 11.19
CA CYS A 509 32.64 -37.42 9.78
C CYS A 509 31.22 -36.87 9.57
N CYS A 510 31.01 -36.10 8.50
CA CYS A 510 29.69 -35.65 8.05
C CYS A 510 29.39 -36.18 6.65
N LEU A 511 28.25 -36.86 6.51
CA LEU A 511 27.89 -37.67 5.34
C LEU A 511 26.72 -37.09 4.52
N GLU A 512 26.05 -36.05 5.02
CA GLU A 512 24.86 -35.41 4.42
C GLU A 512 25.20 -34.44 3.27
N VAL A 513 26.34 -34.63 2.62
CA VAL A 513 26.97 -33.76 1.62
C VAL A 513 27.56 -34.60 0.49
N ASP A 514 27.68 -34.05 -0.73
CA ASP A 514 28.06 -34.84 -1.92
C ASP A 514 29.45 -35.50 -1.83
N ASN A 515 30.38 -34.84 -1.14
CA ASN A 515 31.67 -35.42 -0.75
C ASN A 515 31.79 -35.29 0.77
N PRO A 516 31.97 -36.40 1.51
CA PRO A 516 32.06 -36.39 2.97
C PRO A 516 33.10 -35.43 3.54
N MET A 517 32.81 -34.86 4.70
CA MET A 517 33.76 -34.04 5.47
C MET A 517 34.28 -34.82 6.67
N LEU A 518 35.56 -34.69 6.98
CA LEU A 518 36.22 -35.34 8.12
C LEU A 518 36.49 -34.31 9.22
N VAL A 519 36.39 -34.73 10.48
CA VAL A 519 36.56 -33.87 11.65
C VAL A 519 37.68 -34.46 12.51
N TYR A 520 38.79 -33.74 12.62
CA TYR A 520 39.99 -34.11 13.35
C TYR A 520 40.15 -33.26 14.62
N GLU A 521 41.01 -33.69 15.54
CA GLU A 521 41.49 -32.81 16.62
C GLU A 521 42.29 -31.63 16.03
N PHE A 522 42.13 -30.44 16.62
CA PHE A 522 42.86 -29.25 16.18
C PHE A 522 44.25 -29.21 16.81
N ILE A 523 45.29 -29.16 15.97
CA ILE A 523 46.70 -29.04 16.37
C ILE A 523 47.16 -27.60 16.12
N SER A 524 47.86 -27.00 17.08
CA SER A 524 47.76 -25.56 17.30
C SER A 524 48.92 -24.69 16.83
N LYS A 525 50.16 -25.21 16.70
CA LYS A 525 51.29 -24.45 16.13
C LYS A 525 51.34 -24.46 14.60
N GLY A 526 50.38 -25.10 13.92
CA GLY A 526 50.41 -25.29 12.47
C GLY A 526 51.32 -26.45 12.05
N SER A 527 51.89 -26.37 10.85
CA SER A 527 52.77 -27.42 10.31
C SER A 527 54.25 -27.19 10.61
N LEU A 528 55.05 -28.24 10.50
CA LEU A 528 56.51 -28.18 10.56
C LEU A 528 57.09 -27.30 9.44
N GLU A 529 56.42 -27.22 8.28
CA GLU A 529 56.83 -26.31 7.21
C GLU A 529 56.72 -24.84 7.65
N ASP A 530 55.62 -24.47 8.31
CA ASP A 530 55.40 -23.12 8.83
C ASP A 530 56.42 -22.79 9.94
N ASN A 531 56.67 -23.75 10.84
CA ASN A 531 57.58 -23.57 11.98
C ASN A 531 59.06 -23.52 11.55
N LEU A 532 59.43 -24.15 10.43
CA LEU A 532 60.81 -24.16 9.93
C LEU A 532 61.10 -22.95 9.02
N HIS A 533 60.13 -22.51 8.21
CA HIS A 533 60.37 -21.59 7.08
C HIS A 533 59.58 -20.28 7.08
N SER A 534 58.60 -20.06 7.97
CA SER A 534 57.87 -18.78 7.99
C SER A 534 58.73 -17.64 8.56
N ALA A 535 58.73 -16.50 7.88
CA ALA A 535 59.48 -15.31 8.28
C ALA A 535 58.97 -14.67 9.59
N ASP A 536 57.70 -14.88 9.93
CA ASP A 536 57.05 -14.29 11.11
C ASP A 536 57.30 -15.06 12.43
N ASN A 537 58.04 -16.18 12.39
CA ASN A 537 58.33 -16.99 13.57
C ASN A 537 59.60 -16.51 14.31
N GLU A 538 59.42 -15.74 15.38
CA GLU A 538 60.50 -15.23 16.24
C GLU A 538 61.34 -16.34 16.93
N LYS A 539 60.83 -17.57 17.03
CA LYS A 539 61.52 -18.68 17.70
C LYS A 539 62.05 -19.71 16.70
N ILE A 540 63.37 -19.70 16.52
CA ILE A 540 64.14 -20.76 15.85
C ILE A 540 63.94 -22.10 16.59
N LEU A 541 63.75 -23.19 15.84
CA LEU A 541 63.81 -24.55 16.38
C LEU A 541 65.28 -24.94 16.63
N ASP A 542 65.64 -25.23 17.88
CA ASP A 542 66.95 -25.79 18.23
C ASP A 542 67.09 -27.26 17.78
N LEU A 543 68.31 -27.82 17.87
CA LEU A 543 68.60 -29.18 17.42
C LEU A 543 67.87 -30.26 18.24
N ASP A 544 67.58 -29.99 19.51
CA ASP A 544 66.93 -30.92 20.42
C ASP A 544 65.43 -31.06 20.12
N VAL A 545 64.76 -29.93 19.89
CA VAL A 545 63.38 -29.90 19.35
C VAL A 545 63.33 -30.56 17.96
N ARG A 546 64.30 -30.29 17.07
CA ARG A 546 64.36 -30.96 15.76
C ARG A 546 64.57 -32.48 15.88
N LEU A 547 65.41 -32.94 16.81
CA LEU A 547 65.63 -34.36 17.08
C LEU A 547 64.37 -35.05 17.62
N SER A 548 63.67 -34.44 18.59
CA SER A 548 62.40 -34.97 19.10
C SER A 548 61.35 -35.05 17.98
N ILE A 549 61.26 -34.01 17.13
CA ILE A 549 60.34 -33.99 15.98
C ILE A 549 60.63 -35.15 15.01
N LEU A 550 61.90 -35.47 14.73
CA LEU A 550 62.25 -36.61 13.88
C LEU A 550 61.98 -37.96 14.56
N GLU A 551 62.41 -38.14 15.81
CA GLU A 551 62.19 -39.37 16.58
C GLU A 551 60.71 -39.73 16.65
N GLU A 552 59.88 -38.76 17.04
CA GLU A 552 58.45 -38.96 17.27
C GLU A 552 57.64 -39.06 15.97
N SER A 553 58.05 -38.36 14.90
CA SER A 553 57.49 -38.59 13.56
C SER A 553 57.84 -39.97 13.03
N ALA A 554 59.06 -40.45 13.26
CA ALA A 554 59.47 -41.80 12.89
C ALA A 554 58.71 -42.87 13.70
N GLN A 555 58.43 -42.63 14.99
CA GLN A 555 57.55 -43.48 15.80
C GLN A 555 56.12 -43.55 15.23
N GLY A 556 55.54 -42.42 14.81
CA GLY A 556 54.22 -42.37 14.17
C GLY A 556 54.16 -43.14 12.84
N LEU A 557 55.18 -42.99 11.98
CA LEU A 557 55.30 -43.74 10.73
C LEU A 557 55.51 -45.24 10.98
N ALA A 558 56.39 -45.60 11.91
CA ALA A 558 56.63 -47.00 12.31
C ALA A 558 55.36 -47.67 12.84
N TYR A 559 54.58 -46.97 13.67
CA TYR A 559 53.28 -47.46 14.15
C TYR A 559 52.34 -47.84 12.99
N MET A 560 52.17 -46.94 12.01
CA MET A 560 51.36 -47.19 10.80
C MET A 560 51.88 -48.36 9.95
N HIS A 561 53.20 -48.53 9.87
CA HIS A 561 53.85 -49.55 9.04
C HIS A 561 53.86 -50.96 9.64
N SER A 562 54.01 -51.10 10.97
CA SER A 562 54.30 -52.40 11.60
C SER A 562 53.46 -52.74 12.84
N GLN A 563 52.73 -51.78 13.44
CA GLN A 563 52.04 -52.00 14.73
C GLN A 563 50.51 -52.02 14.62
N ILE A 564 49.93 -51.59 13.50
CA ILE A 564 48.48 -51.69 13.21
C ILE A 564 48.20 -53.00 12.44
N HIS A 565 47.12 -53.69 12.81
CA HIS A 565 46.69 -54.95 12.17
C HIS A 565 46.45 -54.83 10.65
N ASN A 566 46.01 -53.66 10.18
CA ASN A 566 46.03 -53.27 8.77
C ASN A 566 47.18 -52.29 8.55
N LYS A 567 48.20 -52.67 7.78
CA LYS A 567 49.32 -51.77 7.43
C LYS A 567 48.82 -50.54 6.68
N ILE A 568 49.10 -49.36 7.22
CA ILE A 568 48.78 -48.07 6.60
C ILE A 568 50.07 -47.53 5.97
N LEU A 569 50.02 -47.14 4.70
CA LEU A 569 51.07 -46.40 4.01
C LEU A 569 50.61 -44.94 3.92
N HIS A 570 51.51 -43.98 4.10
CA HIS A 570 51.15 -42.56 4.17
C HIS A 570 50.98 -41.93 2.78
N GLY A 571 51.98 -42.07 1.91
CA GLY A 571 52.00 -41.63 0.51
C GLY A 571 52.36 -40.17 0.26
N ASP A 572 52.19 -39.28 1.24
CA ASP A 572 52.53 -37.84 1.14
C ASP A 572 53.30 -37.33 2.37
N VAL A 573 54.37 -38.02 2.80
CA VAL A 573 55.16 -37.61 3.99
C VAL A 573 55.97 -36.35 3.66
N LYS A 574 55.71 -35.24 4.35
CA LYS A 574 56.41 -33.95 4.19
C LYS A 574 56.15 -33.01 5.38
N PRO A 575 56.91 -31.91 5.56
CA PRO A 575 56.77 -31.01 6.71
C PRO A 575 55.38 -30.38 6.83
N ALA A 576 54.71 -30.06 5.71
CA ALA A 576 53.34 -29.54 5.72
C ALA A 576 52.30 -30.51 6.34
N ASN A 577 52.58 -31.81 6.33
CA ASN A 577 51.71 -32.86 6.89
C ASN A 577 52.15 -33.33 8.29
N ILE A 578 53.21 -32.75 8.86
CA ILE A 578 53.63 -32.97 10.26
C ILE A 578 53.19 -31.75 11.05
N LEU A 579 52.12 -31.85 11.84
CA LEU A 579 51.61 -30.73 12.65
C LEU A 579 52.22 -30.74 14.04
N LEU A 580 52.43 -29.57 14.64
CA LEU A 580 53.07 -29.43 15.95
C LEU A 580 52.07 -28.94 17.02
N ASP A 581 52.05 -29.59 18.19
CA ASP A 581 51.24 -29.16 19.34
C ASP A 581 51.93 -28.04 20.16
N GLU A 582 51.30 -27.57 21.24
CA GLU A 582 51.86 -26.49 22.08
C GLU A 582 53.26 -26.78 22.64
N ASN A 583 53.62 -28.06 22.77
CA ASN A 583 54.92 -28.54 23.28
C ASN A 583 55.92 -28.84 22.15
N PHE A 584 55.57 -28.53 20.89
CA PHE A 584 56.30 -28.93 19.68
C PHE A 584 56.36 -30.46 19.44
N SER A 585 55.52 -31.25 20.11
CA SER A 585 55.39 -32.69 19.82
C SER A 585 54.71 -32.88 18.45
N PRO A 586 55.27 -33.68 17.53
CA PRO A 586 54.75 -33.82 16.19
C PRO A 586 53.56 -34.78 16.13
N LYS A 587 52.63 -34.49 15.22
CA LYS A 587 51.50 -35.33 14.86
C LYS A 587 51.34 -35.40 13.34
N ILE A 588 51.45 -36.60 12.80
CA ILE A 588 51.24 -36.86 11.37
C ILE A 588 49.76 -36.65 11.03
N ALA A 589 49.49 -35.72 10.12
CA ALA A 589 48.19 -35.41 9.56
C ALA A 589 48.02 -36.04 8.17
N ASP A 590 46.84 -35.85 7.57
CA ASP A 590 46.56 -36.11 6.14
C ASP A 590 46.76 -37.55 5.59
N PHE A 591 47.19 -38.51 6.40
CA PHE A 591 47.14 -39.99 6.18
C PHE A 591 45.75 -40.59 5.89
N GLY A 592 44.71 -39.75 5.71
CA GLY A 592 43.29 -40.11 5.68
C GLY A 592 42.65 -40.21 4.30
N ILE A 593 43.45 -40.33 3.24
CA ILE A 593 43.03 -40.74 1.87
C ILE A 593 44.09 -41.72 1.33
N SER A 594 44.68 -42.54 2.20
CA SER A 594 45.94 -43.25 1.96
C SER A 594 45.69 -44.75 1.83
N ARG A 595 46.24 -45.34 0.76
CA ARG A 595 45.74 -46.57 0.10
C ARG A 595 45.71 -47.81 1.01
N LEU A 596 44.61 -47.98 1.75
CA LEU A 596 44.37 -49.14 2.61
C LEU A 596 44.31 -50.45 1.82
N LEU A 597 45.37 -51.24 1.93
CA LEU A 597 45.50 -52.64 1.49
C LEU A 597 44.74 -52.97 0.20
N ALA A 598 45.26 -52.49 -0.93
CA ALA A 598 44.76 -52.80 -2.27
C ALA A 598 44.81 -54.31 -2.56
N LYS A 599 43.73 -55.03 -2.23
CA LYS A 599 43.57 -56.48 -2.44
C LYS A 599 43.79 -56.85 -3.92
N GLY A 600 45.01 -57.29 -4.22
CA GLY A 600 45.43 -57.77 -5.55
C GLY A 600 45.88 -56.70 -6.56
N LYS A 601 45.99 -55.41 -6.21
CA LYS A 601 46.39 -54.34 -7.16
C LYS A 601 47.44 -53.37 -6.60
N TYR A 602 48.71 -53.77 -6.68
CA TYR A 602 49.86 -52.94 -6.29
C TYR A 602 49.98 -51.64 -7.09
N HIS A 603 49.61 -51.65 -8.38
CA HIS A 603 49.63 -50.47 -9.24
C HIS A 603 48.53 -49.45 -8.87
N THR A 604 48.86 -48.17 -8.94
CA THR A 604 47.87 -47.07 -9.02
C THR A 604 47.40 -46.88 -10.46
N ALA A 605 46.23 -46.23 -10.65
CA ALA A 605 45.86 -45.63 -11.93
C ALA A 605 46.23 -44.13 -12.01
N ASN A 606 46.47 -43.50 -10.85
CA ASN A 606 46.93 -42.13 -10.71
C ASN A 606 48.02 -42.12 -9.63
N ILE A 607 49.21 -41.58 -9.94
CA ILE A 607 50.26 -41.33 -8.94
C ILE A 607 49.86 -40.07 -8.16
N ILE A 608 49.96 -40.14 -6.83
CA ILE A 608 49.50 -39.09 -5.90
C ILE A 608 50.53 -38.93 -4.77
N GLY A 609 50.82 -37.68 -4.43
CA GLY A 609 51.78 -37.22 -3.41
C GLY A 609 52.57 -35.99 -3.93
N ASP A 610 53.43 -35.42 -3.10
CA ASP A 610 54.23 -34.24 -3.44
C ASP A 610 55.49 -34.55 -4.24
N MET A 611 55.65 -33.96 -5.43
CA MET A 611 56.79 -34.22 -6.31
C MET A 611 58.16 -33.81 -5.71
N SER A 612 58.18 -32.99 -4.65
CA SER A 612 59.43 -32.58 -3.99
C SER A 612 59.92 -33.62 -2.96
N TYR A 613 59.04 -34.54 -2.54
CA TYR A 613 59.30 -35.55 -1.50
C TYR A 613 59.07 -36.99 -1.99
N MET A 614 58.44 -37.18 -3.16
CA MET A 614 58.04 -38.49 -3.67
C MET A 614 59.23 -39.38 -4.03
N ASP A 615 59.13 -40.64 -3.63
CA ASP A 615 60.06 -41.71 -3.99
C ASP A 615 60.17 -41.89 -5.54
N PRO A 616 61.37 -41.78 -6.13
CA PRO A 616 61.57 -41.99 -7.57
C PRO A 616 61.20 -43.41 -8.03
N VAL A 617 61.31 -44.40 -7.16
CA VAL A 617 60.89 -45.78 -7.45
C VAL A 617 59.37 -45.89 -7.52
N TYR A 618 58.64 -45.16 -6.67
CA TYR A 618 57.17 -45.05 -6.75
C TYR A 618 56.73 -44.26 -7.99
N LEU A 619 57.40 -43.14 -8.31
CA LEU A 619 57.16 -42.36 -9.54
C LEU A 619 57.30 -43.23 -10.81
N GLN A 620 58.32 -44.09 -10.86
CA GLN A 620 58.57 -44.94 -12.03
C GLN A 620 57.68 -46.19 -12.09
N SER A 621 57.40 -46.83 -10.95
CA SER A 621 56.67 -48.11 -10.90
C SER A 621 55.15 -47.98 -10.69
N GLY A 622 54.67 -46.82 -10.22
CA GLY A 622 53.29 -46.62 -9.77
C GLY A 622 52.90 -47.46 -8.54
N ARG A 623 53.84 -48.14 -7.89
CA ARG A 623 53.65 -49.02 -6.73
C ARG A 623 54.10 -48.32 -5.44
N LEU A 624 53.15 -47.83 -4.66
CA LEU A 624 53.40 -47.30 -3.32
C LEU A 624 53.79 -48.44 -2.35
N THR A 625 54.81 -48.21 -1.52
CA THR A 625 55.27 -49.12 -0.46
C THR A 625 55.64 -48.34 0.80
N ASP A 626 55.87 -49.03 1.92
CA ASP A 626 56.47 -48.42 3.13
C ASP A 626 57.88 -47.89 2.88
N LYS A 627 58.64 -48.50 1.96
CA LYS A 627 59.95 -47.99 1.52
C LYS A 627 59.84 -46.63 0.81
N SER A 628 58.66 -46.30 0.28
CA SER A 628 58.40 -44.98 -0.33
C SER A 628 58.16 -43.90 0.73
N ASP A 629 57.44 -44.22 1.82
CA ASP A 629 57.33 -43.34 2.98
C ASP A 629 58.70 -43.12 3.66
N VAL A 630 59.55 -44.16 3.72
CA VAL A 630 60.94 -44.07 4.21
C VAL A 630 61.74 -43.05 3.40
N TYR A 631 61.67 -43.10 2.07
CA TYR A 631 62.35 -42.13 1.19
C TYR A 631 61.87 -40.70 1.46
N SER A 632 60.55 -40.49 1.49
CA SER A 632 59.96 -39.16 1.75
C SER A 632 60.34 -38.63 3.14
N PHE A 633 60.43 -39.49 4.16
CA PHE A 633 60.94 -39.12 5.47
C PHE A 633 62.46 -38.80 5.46
N GLY A 634 63.25 -39.47 4.61
CA GLY A 634 64.64 -39.10 4.34
C GLY A 634 64.79 -37.66 3.84
N VAL A 635 63.90 -37.21 2.94
CA VAL A 635 63.86 -35.80 2.51
C VAL A 635 63.51 -34.86 3.68
N VAL A 636 62.56 -35.24 4.54
CA VAL A 636 62.21 -34.46 5.75
C VAL A 636 63.40 -34.31 6.70
N ILE A 637 64.23 -35.35 6.89
CA ILE A 637 65.45 -35.24 7.70
C ILE A 637 66.42 -34.22 7.09
N LEU A 638 66.71 -34.31 5.78
CA LEU A 638 67.61 -33.38 5.10
C LEU A 638 67.12 -31.92 5.18
N GLU A 639 65.82 -31.71 5.00
CA GLU A 639 65.20 -30.39 5.09
C GLU A 639 65.32 -29.81 6.52
N LEU A 640 65.08 -30.63 7.54
CA LEU A 640 65.12 -30.18 8.93
C LEU A 640 66.55 -29.86 9.42
N ILE A 641 67.56 -30.62 8.98
CA ILE A 641 68.98 -30.36 9.35
C ILE A 641 69.65 -29.25 8.52
N SER A 642 69.06 -28.88 7.37
CA SER A 642 69.61 -27.84 6.47
C SER A 642 68.84 -26.51 6.49
N ARG A 643 67.59 -26.52 6.96
CA ARG A 643 66.61 -25.41 6.88
C ARG A 643 66.42 -24.90 5.45
N LYS A 644 66.59 -25.77 4.45
CA LYS A 644 66.37 -25.50 3.02
C LYS A 644 65.17 -26.33 2.56
N ARG A 645 64.16 -25.67 1.98
CA ARG A 645 62.98 -26.33 1.40
C ARG A 645 63.39 -27.30 0.29
N ALA A 646 62.89 -28.54 0.33
CA ALA A 646 62.92 -29.44 -0.82
C ALA A 646 62.05 -28.87 -1.94
N THR A 647 62.54 -28.87 -3.18
CA THR A 647 61.78 -28.40 -4.34
C THR A 647 61.94 -29.33 -5.53
N HIS A 648 60.85 -29.62 -6.24
CA HIS A 648 60.91 -30.39 -7.49
C HIS A 648 61.64 -29.62 -8.62
N SER A 649 61.57 -28.28 -8.61
CA SER A 649 62.40 -27.43 -9.46
C SER A 649 63.90 -27.69 -9.22
N GLU A 650 64.71 -27.53 -10.26
CA GLU A 650 66.17 -27.78 -10.20
C GLU A 650 66.55 -29.22 -9.80
N ASN A 651 65.66 -30.20 -10.06
CA ASN A 651 65.92 -31.63 -9.87
C ASN A 651 66.28 -32.00 -8.43
N ASN A 652 65.52 -31.45 -7.48
CA ASN A 652 65.67 -31.63 -6.03
C ASN A 652 67.08 -31.35 -5.53
N SER A 653 67.50 -30.09 -5.72
CA SER A 653 68.83 -29.58 -5.39
C SER A 653 69.28 -29.92 -3.96
N LEU A 654 68.37 -29.91 -2.97
CA LEU A 654 68.63 -30.36 -1.60
C LEU A 654 69.15 -31.81 -1.55
N VAL A 655 68.33 -32.76 -2.02
CA VAL A 655 68.68 -34.20 -2.03
C VAL A 655 69.93 -34.44 -2.85
N ARG A 656 70.06 -33.74 -3.99
CA ARG A 656 71.22 -33.81 -4.88
C ARG A 656 72.51 -33.36 -4.19
N SER A 657 72.53 -32.23 -3.47
CA SER A 657 73.75 -31.74 -2.81
C SER A 657 74.28 -32.72 -1.75
N PHE A 658 73.40 -33.30 -0.93
CA PHE A 658 73.81 -34.29 0.06
C PHE A 658 74.35 -35.58 -0.58
N LEU A 659 73.72 -36.07 -1.65
CA LEU A 659 74.21 -37.23 -2.41
C LEU A 659 75.55 -36.95 -3.11
N GLU A 660 75.75 -35.77 -3.71
CA GLU A 660 77.01 -35.41 -4.36
C GLU A 660 78.17 -35.30 -3.34
N CYS A 661 77.94 -34.70 -2.17
CA CYS A 661 78.97 -34.68 -1.13
C CYS A 661 79.31 -36.09 -0.63
N GLN A 662 78.31 -36.96 -0.45
CA GLN A 662 78.52 -38.36 -0.07
C GLN A 662 79.36 -39.13 -1.12
N GLN A 663 79.04 -38.97 -2.41
CA GLN A 663 79.75 -39.68 -3.50
C GLN A 663 81.22 -39.25 -3.65
N LYS A 664 81.55 -38.00 -3.33
CA LYS A 664 82.93 -37.47 -3.40
C LYS A 664 83.72 -37.62 -2.10
N GLY A 665 83.06 -37.92 -0.97
CA GLY A 665 83.67 -37.87 0.36
C GLY A 665 83.89 -36.44 0.88
N GLU A 666 83.10 -35.47 0.43
CA GLU A 666 83.17 -34.07 0.88
C GLU A 666 82.41 -33.87 2.21
N SER A 667 82.83 -32.86 2.98
CA SER A 667 82.19 -32.54 4.27
C SER A 667 80.79 -31.93 4.07
N MET A 668 79.77 -32.53 4.69
CA MET A 668 78.39 -32.04 4.64
C MET A 668 78.14 -30.79 5.52
N THR A 669 79.16 -30.31 6.23
CA THR A 669 79.08 -29.18 7.17
C THR A 669 78.54 -27.88 6.57
N GLU A 670 78.75 -27.63 5.28
CA GLU A 670 78.24 -26.44 4.58
C GLU A 670 76.76 -26.58 4.15
N LEU A 671 76.22 -27.79 4.19
CA LEU A 671 74.83 -28.07 3.84
C LEU A 671 73.88 -27.88 5.04
N PHE A 672 74.36 -28.04 6.27
CA PHE A 672 73.59 -27.87 7.51
C PHE A 672 73.15 -26.42 7.76
N ASP A 673 72.12 -26.27 8.58
CA ASP A 673 71.66 -24.99 9.10
C ASP A 673 72.67 -24.42 10.10
N LYS A 674 73.10 -23.18 9.84
CA LYS A 674 74.14 -22.47 10.61
C LYS A 674 73.74 -22.18 12.06
N GLU A 675 72.45 -22.19 12.36
CA GLU A 675 71.92 -21.95 13.71
C GLU A 675 72.04 -23.19 14.62
N ILE A 676 72.19 -24.39 14.05
CA ILE A 676 72.36 -25.66 14.77
C ILE A 676 73.73 -26.33 14.53
N ALA A 677 74.50 -25.88 13.55
CA ALA A 677 75.81 -26.44 13.18
C ALA A 677 76.96 -26.01 14.13
N THR A 678 76.75 -26.13 15.45
CA THR A 678 77.83 -25.88 16.44
C THR A 678 78.86 -27.01 16.41
N THR A 679 80.08 -26.75 16.86
CA THR A 679 81.19 -27.73 16.83
C THR A 679 80.94 -28.99 17.68
N GLY A 680 80.09 -28.92 18.72
CA GLY A 680 79.64 -30.11 19.46
C GLY A 680 78.55 -30.91 18.73
N ASP A 681 77.82 -30.26 17.82
CA ASP A 681 76.60 -30.78 17.21
C ASP A 681 76.84 -31.45 15.86
N LEU A 682 77.93 -31.12 15.16
CA LEU A 682 78.30 -31.72 13.87
C LEU A 682 78.32 -33.26 13.91
N GLY A 683 78.74 -33.85 15.03
CA GLY A 683 78.76 -35.30 15.24
C GLY A 683 77.38 -35.97 15.36
N PHE A 684 76.32 -35.19 15.58
CA PHE A 684 74.92 -35.62 15.51
C PHE A 684 74.33 -35.33 14.13
N LEU A 685 74.60 -34.15 13.56
CA LEU A 685 74.13 -33.73 12.23
C LEU A 685 74.63 -34.66 11.12
N ASN A 686 75.90 -35.09 11.16
CA ASN A 686 76.44 -36.09 10.23
C ASN A 686 75.68 -37.42 10.32
N LYS A 687 75.37 -37.92 11.53
CA LYS A 687 74.63 -39.18 11.71
C LYS A 687 73.17 -39.07 11.27
N LEU A 688 72.56 -37.88 11.37
CA LEU A 688 71.24 -37.61 10.79
C LEU A 688 71.30 -37.63 9.25
N ALA A 689 72.33 -37.03 8.65
CA ALA A 689 72.54 -37.07 7.20
C ALA A 689 72.82 -38.51 6.70
N GLU A 690 73.60 -39.31 7.43
CA GLU A 690 73.81 -40.74 7.16
C GLU A 690 72.48 -41.51 7.13
N ILE A 691 71.65 -41.38 8.18
CA ILE A 691 70.31 -41.99 8.22
C ILE A 691 69.45 -41.53 7.04
N ALA A 692 69.46 -40.24 6.73
CA ALA A 692 68.68 -39.69 5.61
C ALA A 692 69.13 -40.28 4.27
N LEU A 693 70.43 -40.36 4.02
CA LEU A 693 71.02 -40.88 2.78
C LEU A 693 70.74 -42.38 2.60
N GLU A 694 70.74 -43.17 3.68
CA GLU A 694 70.27 -44.56 3.66
C GLU A 694 68.77 -44.67 3.32
N CYS A 695 67.94 -43.77 3.85
CA CYS A 695 66.51 -43.69 3.50
C CYS A 695 66.28 -43.30 2.03
N LEU A 696 67.19 -42.51 1.45
CA LEU A 696 67.12 -41.98 0.08
C LEU A 696 67.70 -42.92 -1.00
N ASN A 697 68.12 -44.14 -0.63
CA ASN A 697 68.70 -45.11 -1.57
C ASN A 697 67.75 -45.39 -2.76
N LEU A 698 68.29 -45.52 -3.97
CA LEU A 698 67.52 -45.84 -5.18
C LEU A 698 67.11 -47.33 -5.23
N ASP A 699 67.86 -48.22 -4.59
CA ASP A 699 67.38 -49.57 -4.30
C ASP A 699 66.50 -49.53 -3.04
N ALA A 700 65.19 -49.74 -3.24
CA ALA A 700 64.19 -49.68 -2.18
C ALA A 700 64.34 -50.81 -1.13
N ASP A 701 64.96 -51.94 -1.49
CA ASP A 701 65.17 -53.05 -0.56
C ASP A 701 66.36 -52.79 0.38
N GLN A 702 67.33 -51.94 -0.03
CA GLN A 702 68.47 -51.51 0.80
C GLN A 702 68.13 -50.38 1.80
N ARG A 703 67.01 -49.66 1.61
CA ARG A 703 66.54 -48.66 2.58
C ARG A 703 66.23 -49.37 3.92
N PRO A 704 66.39 -48.72 5.09
CA PRO A 704 65.92 -49.26 6.37
C PRO A 704 64.38 -49.44 6.41
N SER A 705 63.83 -50.00 7.49
CA SER A 705 62.40 -49.82 7.82
C SER A 705 62.20 -48.60 8.71
N MET A 706 60.99 -48.04 8.76
CA MET A 706 60.70 -46.96 9.71
C MET A 706 60.88 -47.37 11.18
N THR A 707 60.82 -48.66 11.49
CA THR A 707 61.10 -49.15 12.86
C THR A 707 62.60 -49.04 13.19
N ASP A 708 63.47 -49.31 12.22
CA ASP A 708 64.93 -49.15 12.39
C ASP A 708 65.33 -47.67 12.44
N VAL A 709 64.71 -46.84 11.59
CA VAL A 709 64.90 -45.37 11.59
C VAL A 709 64.48 -44.76 12.93
N ALA A 710 63.29 -45.11 13.44
CA ALA A 710 62.82 -44.66 14.75
C ALA A 710 63.75 -45.12 15.89
N GLY A 711 64.23 -46.38 15.83
CA GLY A 711 65.19 -46.90 16.80
C GLY A 711 66.53 -46.16 16.79
N ARG A 712 67.08 -45.84 15.61
CA ARG A 712 68.33 -45.09 15.46
C ARG A 712 68.19 -43.63 15.93
N LEU A 713 67.07 -42.97 15.60
CA LEU A 713 66.79 -41.60 16.06
C LEU A 713 66.61 -41.53 17.58
N LEU A 714 65.92 -42.49 18.18
CA LEU A 714 65.78 -42.61 19.65
C LEU A 714 67.14 -42.78 20.34
N MET A 715 68.03 -43.59 19.77
CA MET A 715 69.40 -43.76 20.31
C MET A 715 70.24 -42.49 20.15
N LEU A 716 70.14 -41.79 19.01
CA LEU A 716 70.81 -40.49 18.80
C LEU A 716 70.34 -39.45 19.82
N HIS A 717 69.03 -39.26 19.98
CA HIS A 717 68.44 -38.29 20.89
C HIS A 717 68.83 -38.56 22.35
N ARG A 718 68.77 -39.83 22.81
CA ARG A 718 69.26 -40.24 24.15
C ARG A 718 70.76 -40.06 24.32
N SER A 719 71.56 -40.25 23.27
CA SER A 719 73.02 -40.01 23.35
C SER A 719 73.40 -38.53 23.41
N ARG A 720 72.45 -37.63 23.14
CA ARG A 720 72.57 -36.18 23.27
C ARG A 720 72.08 -35.69 24.63
N ASN A 721 70.93 -36.22 25.07
CA ASN A 721 70.28 -35.91 26.34
C ASN A 721 70.24 -37.19 27.23
N PRO A 722 71.36 -37.53 27.90
CA PRO A 722 71.54 -38.79 28.65
C PRO A 722 70.89 -38.83 30.05
#